data_AF-A0A0D6KYZ7-F1
#
_entry.id   AF-A0A0D6KYZ7-F1
#
_cell.length_a   1.000
_cell.length_b   1.000
_cell.length_c   1.000
_cell.angle_alpha   90.00
_cell.angle_beta   90.00
_cell.angle_gamma   90.00
#
_symmetry.space_group_name_H-M   'P 1'
#
loop_
_entity.id
_entity.type
_entity.pdbx_description
1 polymer ?
#
loop_
_entity_poly.entity_id
_entity_poly.type
_entity_poly.pdbx_seq_one_letter_code
_entity_poly.pdbx_strand_id
1 'polypeptide(L)'
;MEAENIVDIYTLSPTQQGILFHVLSAPDSGVYLSQTTCILHGNLNLLAFEQAWQEVVNRHSALRTGFVWEGLEKPVQIVYREVKLEIAKYDWCQLDIANQQARLQDYCLADKMRGFELAKPPLIRLSIIKIAAQSYQLVWTSHHLVLDGWSGVILQKEVFAFYEAFCHGKQLDVEVSPPFRDYITWLKQQDISQTETFWRQTLQGFTTPTPLYKNIKNQINQPASYQHQAIYLSANDTASINTFARKYHLTASNLVLGAWALLLSYYSGNQDVMIGKVMSGRPVSMTGVESTVGIFVNTLPARVQVSPEDSLLTWLHNIQSQQIQLHEYEHTPLVQIQSWSEVPPGVALFDSLLIFQNTFLDVLQAEIGSLTISKIHTEDSTNYPLTINVIPGVELCLKAGYDVRCFHKNKINRILENLRYLLVNLVNTPTLKLNDLIDKIQANEQNQKNQELQELQTNNFPKLATIKPQTFRLSFGSLVKINYLFPDKPIPIVIQPLEDNLDLVTWSQNNLDFIEQKLLKHGAILFRDFKISSTSIFEKFMRVISPELLEYRERSTPRTDLGGNIYTSTEYPAHEHIALHNEFSYAYTWPLKICFYCAETAVYGGETPIADCRQFLAKINPIIKDKFIEKQVMYVRNYGNGIDLSWQEAFQTNDKSVVEDYCRQAPMEFEWLDENRLRTRQIRPSVAIHPKTQEMVWFNQAHLFHISNLDLEVREALLELFKESDIPRNTYYGDGSPIETSVLDEIREVYQQVSVKFPWQQGDVLLLDNMLVAHGRNPFVGKRKIMVAMGEAFTQEH
;
A
#
# COMPACT_ATOMS: atom_id res chain seq x y z
N MET A 1 19.00 -3.06 37.09
CA MET A 1 20.29 -2.41 36.78
C MET A 1 21.22 -2.70 37.93
N GLU A 2 22.32 -3.41 37.67
CA GLU A 2 23.41 -3.54 38.65
C GLU A 2 24.28 -2.29 38.51
N ALA A 3 24.37 -1.45 39.56
CA ALA A 3 25.07 -0.17 39.52
C ALA A 3 26.56 -0.31 39.12
N GLU A 4 27.14 -1.48 39.37
CA GLU A 4 28.54 -1.81 39.06
C GLU A 4 28.83 -1.90 37.55
N ASN A 5 27.81 -2.13 36.71
CA ASN A 5 27.95 -2.20 35.25
C ASN A 5 27.79 -0.83 34.56
N ILE A 6 27.69 0.29 35.29
CA ILE A 6 27.58 1.63 34.71
C ILE A 6 28.96 2.30 34.66
N VAL A 7 29.32 2.89 33.51
CA VAL A 7 30.59 3.59 33.28
C VAL A 7 30.42 5.11 33.25
N ASP A 8 29.32 5.60 32.67
CA ASP A 8 29.12 7.03 32.47
C ASP A 8 27.62 7.37 32.35
N ILE A 9 27.25 8.60 32.71
CA ILE A 9 25.91 9.15 32.58
C ILE A 9 25.99 10.61 32.11
N TYR A 10 25.36 10.92 30.98
CA TYR A 10 25.34 12.29 30.43
C TYR A 10 24.06 12.58 29.64
N THR A 11 23.84 13.85 29.34
CA THR A 11 22.63 14.31 28.63
C THR A 11 22.61 13.86 27.17
N LEU A 12 21.41 13.73 26.58
CA LEU A 12 21.25 13.49 25.15
C LEU A 12 21.68 14.71 24.32
N SER A 13 22.20 14.47 23.11
CA SER A 13 22.31 15.52 22.10
C SER A 13 20.92 16.02 21.70
N PRO A 14 20.78 17.25 21.17
CA PRO A 14 19.49 17.75 20.73
C PRO A 14 18.83 16.89 19.64
N THR A 15 19.62 16.31 18.73
CA THR A 15 19.13 15.31 17.76
C THR A 15 18.56 14.08 18.47
N GLN A 16 19.28 13.52 19.44
CA GLN A 16 18.80 12.37 20.23
C GLN A 16 17.51 12.70 20.98
N GLN A 17 17.37 13.91 21.53
CA GLN A 17 16.14 14.34 22.20
C GLN A 17 14.95 14.38 21.23
N GLY A 18 15.15 14.91 20.02
CA GLY A 18 14.13 14.93 18.98
C GLY A 18 13.70 13.53 18.54
N ILE A 19 14.67 12.63 18.31
CA ILE A 19 14.40 11.22 18.00
C ILE A 19 13.63 10.55 19.14
N LEU A 20 14.10 10.70 20.38
CA LEU A 20 13.45 10.10 21.55
C LEU A 20 12.01 10.59 21.69
N PHE A 21 11.78 11.90 21.58
CA PHE A 21 10.43 12.48 21.65
C PHE A 21 9.48 11.89 20.60
N HIS A 22 9.95 11.74 19.36
CA HIS A 22 9.13 11.19 18.28
C HIS A 22 8.84 9.70 18.49
N VAL A 23 9.84 8.90 18.89
CA VAL A 23 9.64 7.48 19.21
C VAL A 23 8.63 7.31 20.33
N LEU A 24 8.68 8.15 21.38
CA LEU A 24 7.71 8.09 22.48
C LEU A 24 6.30 8.56 22.09
N SER A 25 6.21 9.48 21.13
CA SER A 25 4.92 10.01 20.66
C SER A 25 4.22 9.08 19.65
N ALA A 26 4.98 8.20 18.99
CA ALA A 26 4.49 7.24 18.01
C ALA A 26 5.27 5.91 18.10
N PRO A 27 5.09 5.13 19.19
CA PRO A 27 5.91 3.95 19.49
C PRO A 27 5.82 2.86 18.42
N ASP A 28 4.67 2.73 17.76
CA ASP A 28 4.44 1.71 16.72
C ASP A 28 4.85 2.18 15.30
N SER A 29 5.45 3.38 15.18
CA SER A 29 5.75 3.96 13.85
C SER A 29 6.90 3.27 13.11
N GLY A 30 7.77 2.55 13.82
CA GLY A 30 8.99 1.94 13.25
C GLY A 30 10.01 2.95 12.70
N VAL A 31 9.76 4.25 12.83
CA VAL A 31 10.66 5.33 12.41
C VAL A 31 11.91 5.31 13.28
N TYR A 32 13.05 5.68 12.71
CA TYR A 32 14.38 5.67 13.36
C TYR A 32 15.04 4.30 13.54
N LEU A 33 14.48 3.24 12.95
CA LEU A 33 15.17 1.97 12.76
C LEU A 33 15.82 1.91 11.38
N SER A 34 17.08 1.49 11.34
CA SER A 34 17.82 1.19 10.11
C SER A 34 18.01 -0.32 10.04
N GLN A 35 17.58 -0.93 8.93
CA GLN A 35 17.80 -2.35 8.66
C GLN A 35 18.56 -2.55 7.36
N THR A 36 19.74 -3.15 7.45
CA THR A 36 20.59 -3.50 6.31
C THR A 36 20.61 -5.00 6.11
N THR A 37 20.40 -5.43 4.87
CA THR A 37 20.53 -6.83 4.45
C THR A 37 21.61 -6.96 3.38
N CYS A 38 22.43 -8.01 3.44
CA CYS A 38 23.39 -8.33 2.39
C CYS A 38 23.69 -9.82 2.33
N ILE A 39 24.23 -10.29 1.20
CA ILE A 39 24.70 -11.67 1.05
C ILE A 39 26.23 -11.69 1.16
N LEU A 40 26.72 -12.47 2.12
CA LEU A 40 28.11 -12.84 2.29
C LEU A 40 28.37 -14.16 1.56
N HIS A 41 29.27 -14.16 0.59
CA HIS A 41 29.71 -15.36 -0.12
C HIS A 41 31.08 -15.82 0.37
N GLY A 42 31.26 -17.13 0.43
CA GLY A 42 32.48 -17.78 0.90
C GLY A 42 32.27 -18.61 2.17
N ASN A 43 33.36 -19.17 2.67
CA ASN A 43 33.37 -19.95 3.91
C ASN A 43 33.42 -19.00 5.12
N LEU A 44 32.27 -18.51 5.56
CA LEU A 44 32.15 -17.66 6.75
C LEU A 44 32.58 -18.41 8.01
N ASN A 45 33.62 -17.93 8.69
CA ASN A 45 33.95 -18.37 10.04
C ASN A 45 33.02 -17.69 11.05
N LEU A 46 31.91 -18.35 11.38
CA LEU A 46 30.88 -17.78 12.26
C LEU A 46 31.42 -17.32 13.62
N LEU A 47 32.34 -18.08 14.23
CA LEU A 47 32.89 -17.71 15.55
C LEU A 47 33.73 -16.43 15.47
N ALA A 48 34.61 -16.33 14.47
CA ALA A 48 35.40 -15.11 14.25
C ALA A 48 34.50 -13.90 13.95
N PHE A 49 33.40 -14.10 13.22
CA PHE A 49 32.47 -13.04 12.88
C PHE A 49 31.66 -12.54 14.08
N GLU A 50 31.19 -13.46 14.93
CA GLU A 50 30.52 -13.12 16.19
C GLU A 50 31.47 -12.37 17.14
N GLN A 51 32.72 -12.83 17.27
CA GLN A 51 33.76 -12.17 18.07
C GLN A 51 34.07 -10.77 17.55
N ALA A 52 34.18 -10.59 16.23
CA ALA A 52 34.47 -9.30 15.62
C ALA A 52 33.39 -8.26 15.93
N TRP A 53 32.12 -8.63 15.80
CA TRP A 53 31.02 -7.74 16.14
C TRP A 53 30.95 -7.41 17.63
N GLN A 54 31.17 -8.41 18.50
CA GLN A 54 31.21 -8.17 19.94
C GLN A 54 32.35 -7.23 20.34
N GLU A 55 33.53 -7.36 19.72
CA GLU A 55 34.67 -6.48 19.99
C GLU A 55 34.38 -5.03 19.59
N VAL A 56 33.73 -4.83 18.44
CA VAL A 56 33.29 -3.51 18.00
C VAL A 56 32.25 -2.90 18.96
N VAL A 57 31.31 -3.70 19.47
CA VAL A 57 30.36 -3.24 20.51
C VAL A 57 31.08 -2.86 21.80
N ASN A 58 32.10 -3.63 22.22
CA ASN A 58 32.88 -3.32 23.43
C ASN A 58 33.66 -1.99 23.28
N ARG A 59 34.24 -1.78 22.10
CA ARG A 59 35.07 -0.63 21.75
C ARG A 59 34.31 0.69 21.74
N HIS A 60 33.09 0.71 21.19
CA HIS A 60 32.33 1.95 21.02
C HIS A 60 31.29 2.15 22.11
N SER A 61 31.52 3.14 22.99
CA SER A 61 30.61 3.47 24.08
C SER A 61 29.15 3.67 23.65
N ALA A 62 28.91 4.29 22.48
CA ALA A 62 27.57 4.51 21.94
C ALA A 62 26.77 3.21 21.75
N LEU A 63 27.43 2.09 21.38
CA LEU A 63 26.76 0.80 21.19
C LEU A 63 26.39 0.11 22.51
N ARG A 64 26.96 0.58 23.62
CA ARG A 64 26.66 0.13 25.00
C ARG A 64 25.79 1.12 25.76
N THR A 65 25.15 2.06 25.07
CA THR A 65 24.36 3.12 25.69
C THR A 65 22.87 2.81 25.68
N GLY A 66 22.23 2.90 26.85
CA GLY A 66 20.77 2.95 26.99
C GLY A 66 20.29 4.37 27.28
N PHE A 67 18.99 4.62 27.07
CA PHE A 67 18.35 5.92 27.23
C PHE A 67 17.27 5.85 28.31
N VAL A 68 17.30 6.77 29.27
CA VAL A 68 16.33 6.85 30.38
C VAL A 68 15.76 8.26 30.46
N TRP A 69 14.44 8.37 30.59
CA TRP A 69 13.72 9.65 30.66
C TRP A 69 12.66 9.67 31.76
N GLU A 70 12.11 8.52 32.15
CA GLU A 70 11.04 8.44 33.14
C GLU A 70 11.51 8.92 34.52
N GLY A 71 10.75 9.85 35.11
CA GLY A 71 11.06 10.40 36.44
C GLY A 71 12.26 11.36 36.49
N LEU A 72 12.82 11.77 35.34
CA LEU A 72 13.94 12.69 35.25
C LEU A 72 13.51 14.03 34.65
N GLU A 73 14.14 15.12 35.08
CA GLU A 73 13.91 16.46 34.50
C GLU A 73 14.38 16.52 33.04
N LYS A 74 15.47 15.82 32.72
CA LYS A 74 16.02 15.71 31.36
C LYS A 74 16.38 14.25 31.09
N PRO A 75 16.15 13.75 29.86
CA PRO A 75 16.58 12.42 29.50
C PRO A 75 18.11 12.30 29.57
N VAL A 76 18.59 11.12 29.94
CA VAL A 76 20.01 10.79 30.07
C VAL A 76 20.39 9.54 29.29
N GLN A 77 21.65 9.51 28.87
CA GLN A 77 22.35 8.36 28.31
C GLN A 77 23.07 7.65 29.45
N ILE A 78 22.92 6.34 29.55
CA ILE A 78 23.65 5.49 30.51
C ILE A 78 24.55 4.56 29.70
N VAL A 79 25.86 4.72 29.87
CA VAL A 79 26.88 3.85 29.23
C VAL A 79 27.18 2.68 30.13
N TYR A 80 26.98 1.46 29.64
CA TYR A 80 27.23 0.23 30.38
C TYR A 80 28.62 -0.33 30.09
N ARG A 81 29.33 -0.88 31.06
CA ARG A 81 30.68 -1.44 30.91
C ARG A 81 30.68 -2.60 29.92
N GLU A 82 29.77 -3.54 30.12
CA GLU A 82 29.63 -4.73 29.29
C GLU A 82 28.17 -4.92 28.86
N VAL A 83 27.99 -5.21 27.57
CA VAL A 83 26.71 -5.63 26.99
C VAL A 83 26.97 -6.76 26.01
N LYS A 84 26.04 -7.71 25.93
CA LYS A 84 26.13 -8.84 25.00
C LYS A 84 25.35 -8.52 23.74
N LEU A 85 26.00 -8.62 22.58
CA LEU A 85 25.33 -8.49 21.29
C LEU A 85 24.44 -9.71 21.01
N GLU A 86 23.21 -9.45 20.58
CA GLU A 86 22.31 -10.50 20.10
C GLU A 86 22.62 -10.85 18.65
N ILE A 87 23.00 -12.11 18.41
CA ILE A 87 23.26 -12.66 17.09
C ILE A 87 22.41 -13.93 16.94
N ALA A 88 21.34 -13.86 16.16
CA ALA A 88 20.52 -15.02 15.83
C ALA A 88 21.09 -15.78 14.62
N LYS A 89 20.96 -17.11 14.64
CA LYS A 89 21.48 -18.00 13.59
C LYS A 89 20.38 -18.89 13.06
N TYR A 90 20.26 -18.96 11.74
CA TYR A 90 19.27 -19.77 11.05
C TYR A 90 19.90 -20.56 9.90
N ASP A 91 19.30 -21.70 9.54
CA ASP A 91 19.67 -22.47 8.35
C ASP A 91 18.43 -22.68 7.47
N TRP A 92 18.46 -22.07 6.28
CA TRP A 92 17.40 -22.14 5.28
C TRP A 92 17.87 -22.86 4.01
N CYS A 93 18.99 -23.61 4.06
CA CYS A 93 19.50 -24.36 2.90
C CYS A 93 18.49 -25.36 2.32
N GLN A 94 17.51 -25.82 3.13
CA GLN A 94 16.47 -26.76 2.71
C GLN A 94 15.28 -26.08 2.00
N LEU A 95 15.21 -24.76 2.01
CA LEU A 95 14.18 -24.00 1.31
C LEU A 95 14.66 -23.69 -0.12
N ASP A 96 13.74 -23.73 -1.08
CA ASP A 96 14.02 -23.16 -2.39
C ASP A 96 14.19 -21.62 -2.33
N ILE A 97 14.75 -21.04 -3.39
CA ILE A 97 15.08 -19.61 -3.45
C ILE A 97 13.84 -18.72 -3.24
N ALA A 98 12.67 -19.11 -3.76
CA ALA A 98 11.45 -18.32 -3.62
C ALA A 98 10.96 -18.30 -2.17
N ASN A 99 11.00 -19.45 -1.49
CA ASN A 99 10.66 -19.58 -0.09
C ASN A 99 11.69 -18.90 0.83
N GLN A 100 12.99 -18.93 0.48
CA GLN A 100 14.01 -18.16 1.20
C GLN A 100 13.74 -16.65 1.11
N GLN A 101 13.37 -16.15 -0.08
CA GLN A 101 13.06 -14.73 -0.30
C GLN A 101 11.81 -14.29 0.47
N ALA A 102 10.72 -15.05 0.39
CA ALA A 102 9.49 -14.74 1.14
C ALA A 102 9.75 -14.74 2.65
N ARG A 103 10.46 -15.77 3.15
CA ARG A 103 10.80 -15.88 4.58
C ARG A 103 11.74 -14.77 5.06
N LEU A 104 12.67 -14.31 4.21
CA LEU A 104 13.52 -13.17 4.52
C LEU A 104 12.71 -11.89 4.70
N GLN A 105 11.71 -11.66 3.83
CA GLN A 105 10.83 -10.49 3.91
C GLN A 105 10.02 -10.51 5.21
N ASP A 106 9.38 -11.64 5.52
CA ASP A 106 8.64 -11.81 6.78
C ASP A 106 9.55 -11.63 8.00
N TYR A 107 10.75 -12.20 7.95
CA TYR A 107 11.74 -12.05 9.02
C TYR A 107 12.15 -10.59 9.25
N CYS A 108 12.50 -9.88 8.18
CA CYS A 108 12.88 -8.47 8.23
C CYS A 108 11.76 -7.59 8.81
N LEU A 109 10.51 -7.85 8.41
CA LEU A 109 9.34 -7.15 8.93
C LEU A 109 9.12 -7.43 10.43
N ALA A 110 9.09 -8.71 10.82
CA ALA A 110 8.93 -9.11 12.21
C ALA A 110 10.05 -8.57 13.10
N ASP A 111 11.29 -8.56 12.60
CA ASP A 111 12.42 -7.97 13.30
C ASP A 111 12.21 -6.46 13.50
N LYS A 112 11.81 -5.70 12.48
CA LYS A 112 11.53 -4.26 12.64
C LYS A 112 10.41 -4.02 13.67
N MET A 113 9.32 -4.78 13.63
CA MET A 113 8.21 -4.67 14.58
C MET A 113 8.61 -5.00 16.02
N ARG A 114 9.60 -5.87 16.21
CA ARG A 114 10.14 -6.16 17.55
C ARG A 114 10.69 -4.91 18.24
N GLY A 115 11.14 -3.91 17.47
CA GLY A 115 11.67 -2.65 18.00
C GLY A 115 12.87 -2.83 18.93
N PHE A 116 13.17 -1.83 19.76
CA PHE A 116 14.15 -1.94 20.84
C PHE A 116 13.58 -1.33 22.12
N GLU A 117 13.91 -1.94 23.26
CA GLU A 117 13.70 -1.30 24.56
C GLU A 117 14.85 -0.31 24.80
N LEU A 118 14.58 0.99 24.66
CA LEU A 118 15.61 2.03 24.59
C LEU A 118 16.50 2.10 25.84
N ALA A 119 16.00 1.66 27.00
CA ALA A 119 16.76 1.60 28.25
C ALA A 119 17.73 0.40 28.34
N LYS A 120 17.59 -0.61 27.47
CA LYS A 120 18.37 -1.86 27.48
C LYS A 120 19.27 -1.97 26.24
N PRO A 121 20.53 -1.51 26.34
CA PRO A 121 21.50 -1.75 25.27
C PRO A 121 21.88 -3.24 25.17
N PRO A 122 22.39 -3.69 24.01
CA PRO A 122 22.70 -2.87 22.83
C PRO A 122 21.47 -2.58 21.95
N LEU A 123 21.38 -1.37 21.39
CA LEU A 123 20.34 -0.98 20.42
C LEU A 123 20.72 -1.36 18.97
N ILE A 124 21.34 -2.53 18.85
CA ILE A 124 21.81 -3.16 17.62
C ILE A 124 21.66 -4.68 17.78
N ARG A 125 21.29 -5.38 16.71
CA ARG A 125 21.25 -6.85 16.66
C ARG A 125 21.51 -7.37 15.25
N LEU A 126 21.88 -8.64 15.16
CA LEU A 126 22.23 -9.31 13.91
C LEU A 126 21.49 -10.63 13.76
N SER A 127 21.26 -11.00 12.51
CA SER A 127 20.86 -12.34 12.13
C SER A 127 21.69 -12.85 10.98
N ILE A 128 22.25 -14.05 11.15
CA ILE A 128 23.06 -14.74 10.15
C ILE A 128 22.29 -15.98 9.69
N ILE A 129 21.84 -15.96 8.44
CA ILE A 129 20.99 -16.98 7.87
C ILE A 129 21.78 -17.70 6.79
N LYS A 130 22.06 -18.99 6.97
CA LYS A 130 22.70 -19.81 5.93
C LYS A 130 21.68 -20.11 4.84
N ILE A 131 21.96 -19.68 3.60
CA ILE A 131 21.06 -19.85 2.44
C ILE A 131 21.62 -20.83 1.40
N ALA A 132 22.93 -21.08 1.43
CA ALA A 132 23.60 -22.14 0.67
C ALA A 132 24.88 -22.60 1.40
N ALA A 133 25.60 -23.57 0.84
CA ALA A 133 26.81 -24.13 1.43
C ALA A 133 27.87 -23.04 1.79
N GLN A 134 28.03 -22.04 0.92
CA GLN A 134 28.99 -20.94 1.05
C GLN A 134 28.32 -19.58 0.86
N SER A 135 27.07 -19.45 1.27
CA SER A 135 26.34 -18.17 1.17
C SER A 135 25.47 -17.95 2.39
N TYR A 136 25.59 -16.74 2.94
CA TYR A 136 24.90 -16.32 4.15
C TYR A 136 24.19 -15.00 3.92
N GLN A 137 22.91 -14.93 4.26
CA GLN A 137 22.15 -13.70 4.34
C GLN A 137 22.38 -13.09 5.73
N LEU A 138 23.00 -11.91 5.76
CA LEU A 138 23.12 -11.07 6.95
C LEU A 138 21.93 -10.11 7.00
N VAL A 139 21.32 -9.98 8.18
CA VAL A 139 20.37 -8.92 8.52
C VAL A 139 20.93 -8.18 9.72
N TRP A 140 21.13 -6.88 9.58
CA TRP A 140 21.63 -5.99 10.63
C TRP A 140 20.59 -4.91 10.92
N THR A 141 20.06 -4.89 12.14
CA THR A 141 19.09 -3.88 12.59
C THR A 141 19.73 -3.02 13.67
N SER A 142 19.58 -1.69 13.57
CA SER A 142 20.07 -0.72 14.55
C SER A 142 19.11 0.44 14.76
N HIS A 143 19.18 1.08 15.92
CA HIS A 143 18.41 2.29 16.22
C HIS A 143 19.26 3.55 15.97
N HIS A 144 18.69 4.56 15.32
CA HIS A 144 19.35 5.84 15.05
C HIS A 144 19.69 6.67 16.30
N LEU A 145 19.32 6.24 17.51
CA LEU A 145 19.75 6.90 18.75
C LEU A 145 21.24 6.68 19.05
N VAL A 146 21.82 5.60 18.52
CA VAL A 146 23.23 5.21 18.75
C VAL A 146 24.08 5.27 17.49
N LEU A 147 23.46 5.33 16.31
CA LEU A 147 24.17 5.18 15.04
C LEU A 147 23.61 6.07 13.92
N ASP A 148 24.51 6.76 13.21
CA ASP A 148 24.24 7.38 11.93
C ASP A 148 24.89 6.63 10.75
N GLY A 149 24.56 7.03 9.52
CA GLY A 149 25.08 6.38 8.32
C GLY A 149 26.62 6.41 8.22
N TRP A 150 27.26 7.47 8.70
CA TRP A 150 28.73 7.56 8.74
C TRP A 150 29.33 6.55 9.72
N SER A 151 28.77 6.48 10.93
CA SER A 151 29.16 5.52 11.95
C SER A 151 28.94 4.09 11.46
N GLY A 152 27.89 3.82 10.68
CA GLY A 152 27.66 2.52 10.07
C GLY A 152 28.83 2.07 9.17
N VAL A 153 29.43 2.99 8.40
CA VAL A 153 30.62 2.70 7.58
C VAL A 153 31.85 2.41 8.45
N ILE A 154 32.04 3.14 9.55
CA ILE A 154 33.13 2.88 10.51
C ILE A 154 32.99 1.47 11.08
N LEU A 155 31.79 1.12 11.57
CA LEU A 155 31.52 -0.19 12.15
C LEU A 155 31.79 -1.32 11.17
N GLN A 156 31.32 -1.20 9.93
CA GLN A 156 31.57 -2.23 8.92
C GLN A 156 33.07 -2.44 8.68
N LYS A 157 33.85 -1.35 8.52
CA LYS A 157 35.31 -1.44 8.34
C LYS A 157 36.00 -2.12 9.52
N GLU A 158 35.66 -1.75 10.75
CA GLU A 158 36.26 -2.33 11.94
C GLU A 158 35.86 -3.80 12.14
N VAL A 159 34.58 -4.15 11.96
CA VAL A 159 34.09 -5.54 12.05
C VAL A 159 34.89 -6.43 11.08
N PHE A 160 35.11 -5.99 9.86
CA PHE A 160 35.84 -6.79 8.88
C PHE A 160 37.34 -6.90 9.20
N ALA A 161 37.96 -5.84 9.71
CA ALA A 161 39.34 -5.89 10.17
C ALA A 161 39.52 -6.87 11.34
N PHE A 162 38.64 -6.83 12.34
CA PHE A 162 38.64 -7.79 13.45
C PHE A 162 38.35 -9.22 12.98
N TYR A 163 37.38 -9.39 12.07
CA TYR A 163 37.04 -10.69 11.52
C TYR A 163 38.26 -11.34 10.83
N GLU A 164 38.99 -10.57 10.02
CA GLU A 164 40.19 -11.06 9.35
C GLU A 164 41.29 -11.46 10.35
N ALA A 165 41.52 -10.64 11.38
CA ALA A 165 42.48 -10.95 12.43
C ALA A 165 42.11 -12.24 13.17
N PHE A 166 40.85 -12.39 13.59
CA PHE A 166 40.36 -13.57 14.30
C PHE A 166 40.35 -14.84 13.44
N CYS A 167 40.09 -14.72 12.13
CA CYS A 167 40.24 -15.85 11.21
C CYS A 167 41.67 -16.43 11.19
N HIS A 168 42.68 -15.58 11.44
CA HIS A 168 44.08 -15.97 11.51
C HIS A 168 44.58 -16.21 12.94
N GLY A 169 43.69 -16.22 13.93
CA GLY A 169 44.06 -16.37 15.34
C GLY A 169 44.92 -15.22 15.89
N LYS A 170 44.82 -14.03 15.28
CA LYS A 170 45.54 -12.82 15.69
C LYS A 170 44.61 -11.88 16.46
N GLN A 171 45.19 -11.10 17.36
CA GLN A 171 44.54 -9.90 17.88
C GLN A 171 44.87 -8.71 17.00
N LEU A 172 43.93 -7.79 16.87
CA LEU A 172 44.12 -6.52 16.16
C LEU A 172 44.27 -5.42 17.20
N ASP A 173 45.40 -4.70 17.17
CA ASP A 173 45.59 -3.50 17.97
C ASP A 173 45.10 -2.29 17.19
N VAL A 174 44.13 -1.56 17.75
CA VAL A 174 43.49 -0.40 17.13
C VAL A 174 43.48 0.76 18.12
N GLU A 175 43.83 1.95 17.65
CA GLU A 175 43.84 3.18 18.46
C GLU A 175 42.51 3.39 19.20
N VAL A 176 42.51 3.94 20.40
CA VAL A 176 41.27 4.17 21.15
C VAL A 176 40.38 5.18 20.42
N SER A 177 39.14 4.80 20.10
CA SER A 177 38.16 5.72 19.49
C SER A 177 37.67 6.73 20.56
N PRO A 178 37.61 8.03 20.26
CA PRO A 178 37.04 9.01 21.18
C PRO A 178 35.59 8.65 21.53
N PRO A 179 35.16 8.80 22.80
CA PRO A 179 33.78 8.51 23.18
C PRO A 179 32.82 9.60 22.71
N PHE A 180 31.56 9.20 22.43
CA PHE A 180 30.51 10.14 22.00
C PHE A 180 30.22 11.25 23.03
N ARG A 181 30.53 11.05 24.31
CA ARG A 181 30.41 12.08 25.36
C ARG A 181 31.25 13.33 25.08
N ASP A 182 32.35 13.19 24.35
CA ASP A 182 33.24 14.31 24.04
C ASP A 182 32.54 15.26 23.07
N TYR A 183 31.74 14.73 22.14
CA TYR A 183 30.84 15.53 21.30
C TYR A 183 29.74 16.23 22.12
N ILE A 184 29.15 15.55 23.11
CA ILE A 184 28.17 16.18 24.03
C ILE A 184 28.82 17.33 24.82
N THR A 185 30.08 17.17 25.21
CA THR A 185 30.85 18.21 25.91
C THR A 185 31.16 19.38 24.99
N TRP A 186 31.60 19.08 23.75
CA TRP A 186 31.83 20.08 22.72
C TRP A 186 30.56 20.90 22.41
N LEU A 187 29.40 20.26 22.28
CA LEU A 187 28.12 20.93 22.05
C LEU A 187 27.78 21.97 23.14
N LYS A 188 28.12 21.68 24.40
CA LYS A 188 27.88 22.59 25.53
C LYS A 188 28.78 23.82 25.54
N GLN A 189 29.87 23.81 24.76
CA GLN A 189 30.83 24.90 24.67
C GLN A 189 30.49 25.89 23.55
N GLN A 190 29.48 25.62 22.73
CA GLN A 190 29.13 26.46 21.58
C GLN A 190 28.40 27.74 22.00
N ASP A 191 28.67 28.85 21.31
CA ASP A 191 28.05 30.14 21.58
C ASP A 191 26.64 30.23 20.96
N ILE A 192 25.63 30.04 21.80
CA ILE A 192 24.23 30.11 21.39
C ILE A 192 23.88 31.49 20.82
N SER A 193 24.46 32.58 21.31
CA SER A 193 24.10 33.93 20.88
C SER A 193 24.53 34.21 19.42
N GLN A 194 25.71 33.72 19.04
CA GLN A 194 26.20 33.82 17.66
C GLN A 194 25.33 32.95 16.73
N THR A 195 24.97 31.73 17.16
CA THR A 195 24.09 30.84 16.39
C THR A 195 22.70 31.45 16.18
N GLU A 196 22.10 32.04 17.23
CA GLU A 196 20.79 32.69 17.14
C GLU A 196 20.81 33.86 16.16
N THR A 197 21.84 34.70 16.22
CA THR A 197 22.00 35.85 15.32
C THR A 197 22.06 35.40 13.87
N PHE A 198 22.90 34.39 13.58
CA PHE A 198 23.01 33.81 12.25
C PHE A 198 21.66 33.29 11.74
N TRP A 199 21.00 32.42 12.51
CA TRP A 199 19.74 31.79 12.07
C TRP A 199 18.58 32.76 11.91
N ARG A 200 18.47 33.77 12.80
CA ARG A 200 17.48 34.84 12.63
C ARG A 200 17.70 35.61 11.34
N GLN A 201 18.95 35.91 11.00
CA GLN A 201 19.29 36.58 9.74
C GLN A 201 19.00 35.69 8.52
N THR A 202 19.37 34.41 8.57
CA THR A 202 19.13 33.44 7.48
C THR A 202 17.63 33.23 7.21
N LEU A 203 16.81 33.19 8.27
CA LEU A 203 15.38 32.88 8.17
C LEU A 203 14.48 34.13 8.13
N GLN A 204 15.06 35.34 8.15
CA GLN A 204 14.31 36.59 8.17
C GLN A 204 13.28 36.67 7.03
N GLY A 205 12.03 36.98 7.36
CA GLY A 205 10.93 37.08 6.39
C GLY A 205 10.42 35.75 5.84
N PHE A 206 10.92 34.58 6.29
CA PHE A 206 10.36 33.28 5.93
C PHE A 206 9.26 32.88 6.92
N THR A 207 8.01 32.90 6.48
CA THR A 207 6.84 32.76 7.37
C THR A 207 6.00 31.50 7.12
N THR A 208 6.16 30.83 5.97
CA THR A 208 5.39 29.64 5.60
C THR A 208 6.25 28.60 4.90
N PRO A 209 6.16 27.30 5.27
CA PRO A 209 6.92 26.23 4.62
C PRO A 209 6.56 26.12 3.14
N THR A 210 7.51 25.63 2.34
CA THR A 210 7.30 25.38 0.91
C THR A 210 6.22 24.31 0.71
N PRO A 211 5.08 24.63 0.08
CA PRO A 211 4.00 23.67 -0.11
C PRO A 211 4.43 22.52 -1.02
N LEU A 212 4.39 21.28 -0.51
CA LEU A 212 4.62 20.08 -1.33
C LEU A 212 3.32 19.47 -1.88
N TYR A 213 2.22 19.62 -1.15
CA TYR A 213 0.90 19.11 -1.51
C TYR A 213 -0.22 19.89 -0.80
N LYS A 214 -1.37 20.08 -1.45
CA LYS A 214 -2.45 20.96 -0.95
C LYS A 214 -3.15 20.47 0.34
N ASN A 215 -3.00 19.19 0.74
CA ASN A 215 -3.81 18.57 1.81
C ASN A 215 -3.02 17.89 2.95
N ILE A 216 -1.73 18.21 3.17
CA ILE A 216 -0.91 17.59 4.24
C ILE A 216 -1.59 17.70 5.63
N LYS A 217 -2.32 18.80 5.90
CA LYS A 217 -2.97 19.09 7.19
C LYS A 217 -4.15 18.17 7.55
N ASN A 218 -4.76 17.47 6.59
CA ASN A 218 -5.95 16.63 6.83
C ASN A 218 -5.62 15.17 7.24
N GLN A 219 -4.33 14.85 7.44
CA GLN A 219 -3.84 13.47 7.57
C GLN A 219 -3.29 13.12 8.97
N ILE A 220 -3.43 14.05 9.93
CA ILE A 220 -2.81 13.99 11.27
C ILE A 220 -3.37 12.83 12.13
N ASN A 221 -4.55 12.30 11.80
CA ASN A 221 -5.22 11.26 12.59
C ASN A 221 -5.02 9.82 12.04
N GLN A 222 -4.16 9.63 11.04
CA GLN A 222 -3.81 8.31 10.49
C GLN A 222 -2.35 7.97 10.83
N PRO A 223 -1.99 6.70 11.04
CA PRO A 223 -0.58 6.32 11.20
C PRO A 223 0.20 6.63 9.90
N ALA A 224 1.41 7.17 10.03
CA ALA A 224 2.30 7.43 8.89
C ALA A 224 2.73 6.11 8.24
N SER A 225 2.73 6.06 6.91
CA SER A 225 3.19 4.90 6.15
C SER A 225 4.10 5.37 5.01
N TYR A 226 5.33 4.87 5.00
CA TYR A 226 6.36 5.31 4.05
C TYR A 226 6.61 4.24 2.99
N GLN A 227 6.73 4.67 1.74
CA GLN A 227 7.22 3.86 0.63
C GLN A 227 8.44 4.50 0.00
N HIS A 228 9.20 3.72 -0.77
CA HIS A 228 10.36 4.21 -1.50
C HIS A 228 10.21 3.98 -3.00
N GLN A 229 10.71 4.91 -3.81
CA GLN A 229 10.97 4.75 -5.24
C GLN A 229 12.40 5.15 -5.53
N ALA A 230 13.03 4.55 -6.54
CA ALA A 230 14.39 4.86 -6.91
C ALA A 230 14.56 4.85 -8.43
N ILE A 231 15.43 5.75 -8.92
CA ILE A 231 15.89 5.78 -10.30
C ILE A 231 17.42 5.91 -10.31
N TYR A 232 18.03 5.48 -11.40
CA TYR A 232 19.48 5.51 -11.59
C TYR A 232 19.81 6.41 -12.78
N LEU A 233 20.81 7.27 -12.61
CA LEU A 233 21.42 7.99 -13.70
C LEU A 233 22.42 7.08 -14.40
N SER A 234 22.52 7.18 -15.72
CA SER A 234 23.55 6.46 -16.46
C SER A 234 24.95 6.81 -15.94
N ALA A 235 25.90 5.89 -16.11
CA ALA A 235 27.29 6.15 -15.75
C ALA A 235 27.87 7.40 -16.45
N ASN A 236 27.43 7.65 -17.70
CA ASN A 236 27.86 8.81 -18.47
C ASN A 236 27.28 10.13 -17.91
N ASP A 237 26.00 10.16 -17.55
CA ASP A 237 25.37 11.32 -16.91
C ASP A 237 26.02 11.61 -15.55
N THR A 238 26.26 10.55 -14.77
CA THR A 238 26.92 10.63 -13.46
C THR A 238 28.34 11.20 -13.59
N ALA A 239 29.13 10.69 -14.54
CA ALA A 239 30.46 11.21 -14.85
C ALA A 239 30.43 12.68 -15.31
N SER A 240 29.41 13.07 -16.08
CA SER A 240 29.21 14.43 -16.56
C SER A 240 28.88 15.39 -15.41
N ILE A 241 28.03 14.99 -14.47
CA ILE A 241 27.73 15.75 -13.24
C ILE A 241 28.99 15.96 -12.41
N ASN A 242 29.76 14.89 -12.18
CA ASN A 242 31.01 14.98 -11.41
C ASN A 242 32.05 15.87 -12.11
N THR A 243 32.14 15.80 -13.43
CA THR A 243 33.05 16.63 -14.23
C THR A 243 32.62 18.10 -14.21
N PHE A 244 31.32 18.37 -14.32
CA PHE A 244 30.77 19.71 -14.21
C PHE A 244 31.06 20.32 -12.84
N ALA A 245 30.78 19.57 -11.76
CA ALA A 245 31.06 19.98 -10.39
C ALA A 245 32.53 20.39 -10.24
N ARG A 246 33.47 19.54 -10.69
CA ARG A 246 34.91 19.84 -10.68
C ARG A 246 35.28 21.06 -11.51
N LYS A 247 34.78 21.14 -12.76
CA LYS A 247 35.11 22.22 -13.71
C LYS A 247 34.72 23.60 -13.18
N TYR A 248 33.58 23.68 -12.48
CA TYR A 248 33.05 24.92 -11.94
C TYR A 248 33.23 25.03 -10.41
N HIS A 249 34.13 24.25 -9.80
CA HIS A 249 34.42 24.30 -8.36
C HIS A 249 33.20 24.14 -7.42
N LEU A 250 32.16 23.45 -7.90
CA LEU A 250 30.94 23.09 -7.18
C LEU A 250 31.05 21.67 -6.61
N THR A 251 30.11 21.30 -5.72
CA THR A 251 29.97 19.91 -5.25
C THR A 251 28.72 19.27 -5.86
N ALA A 252 28.76 17.95 -6.10
CA ALA A 252 27.58 17.23 -6.59
C ALA A 252 26.37 17.40 -5.64
N SER A 253 26.62 17.44 -4.33
CA SER A 253 25.60 17.74 -3.32
C SER A 253 24.91 19.08 -3.55
N ASN A 254 25.67 20.13 -3.87
CA ASN A 254 25.10 21.47 -4.14
C ASN A 254 24.40 21.55 -5.51
N LEU A 255 24.85 20.79 -6.51
CA LEU A 255 24.13 20.66 -7.79
C LEU A 255 22.75 20.01 -7.58
N VAL A 256 22.69 18.94 -6.78
CA VAL A 256 21.43 18.28 -6.41
C VAL A 256 20.55 19.19 -5.57
N LEU A 257 21.11 19.91 -4.59
CA LEU A 257 20.36 20.88 -3.79
C LEU A 257 19.73 21.96 -4.68
N GLY A 258 20.50 22.51 -5.63
CA GLY A 258 19.96 23.45 -6.62
C GLY A 258 18.86 22.82 -7.47
N ALA A 259 19.10 21.67 -8.08
CA ALA A 259 18.08 21.00 -8.89
C ALA A 259 16.80 20.71 -8.09
N TRP A 260 16.92 20.28 -6.84
CA TRP A 260 15.78 20.05 -5.96
C TRP A 260 15.04 21.35 -5.60
N ALA A 261 15.77 22.42 -5.26
CA ALA A 261 15.19 23.74 -4.99
C ALA A 261 14.42 24.30 -6.19
N LEU A 262 14.99 24.20 -7.39
CA LEU A 262 14.34 24.65 -8.62
C LEU A 262 13.07 23.85 -8.93
N LEU A 263 13.09 22.53 -8.71
CA LEU A 263 11.92 21.68 -8.91
C LEU A 263 10.82 21.94 -7.87
N LEU A 264 11.18 22.18 -6.61
CA LEU A 264 10.23 22.60 -5.57
C LEU A 264 9.63 23.97 -5.87
N SER A 265 10.44 24.92 -6.34
CA SER A 265 9.97 26.24 -6.74
C SER A 265 8.94 26.13 -7.86
N TYR A 266 9.23 25.30 -8.88
CA TYR A 266 8.31 25.00 -9.97
C TYR A 266 6.97 24.43 -9.49
N TYR A 267 6.98 23.40 -8.63
CA TYR A 267 5.74 22.76 -8.18
C TYR A 267 4.93 23.61 -7.18
N SER A 268 5.62 24.38 -6.34
CA SER A 268 4.96 25.22 -5.33
C SER A 268 4.50 26.57 -5.88
N GLY A 269 5.13 27.05 -6.95
CA GLY A 269 4.98 28.42 -7.44
C GLY A 269 5.73 29.46 -6.58
N ASN A 270 6.48 29.03 -5.56
CA ASN A 270 7.23 29.92 -4.67
C ASN A 270 8.68 30.06 -5.14
N GLN A 271 9.19 31.29 -5.16
CA GLN A 271 10.60 31.56 -5.45
C GLN A 271 11.50 31.37 -4.21
N ASP A 272 10.94 31.50 -3.01
CA ASP A 272 11.65 31.25 -1.75
C ASP A 272 11.31 29.86 -1.23
N VAL A 273 12.26 28.93 -1.32
CA VAL A 273 12.05 27.53 -0.94
C VAL A 273 12.89 27.12 0.26
N MET A 274 12.31 26.28 1.13
CA MET A 274 12.94 25.73 2.31
C MET A 274 13.03 24.21 2.20
N ILE A 275 14.25 23.70 2.33
CA ILE A 275 14.57 22.27 2.25
C ILE A 275 15.24 21.86 3.55
N GLY A 276 14.82 20.77 4.16
CA GLY A 276 15.61 20.13 5.21
C GLY A 276 16.82 19.47 4.58
N LYS A 277 18.03 19.76 5.04
CA LYS A 277 19.25 19.10 4.59
C LYS A 277 19.91 18.37 5.76
N VAL A 278 20.22 17.09 5.56
CA VAL A 278 20.98 16.32 6.55
C VAL A 278 22.47 16.55 6.36
N MET A 279 23.11 17.05 7.41
CA MET A 279 24.56 17.26 7.51
C MET A 279 25.20 16.13 8.32
N SER A 280 26.50 15.90 8.15
CA SER A 280 27.23 14.89 8.94
C SER A 280 27.33 15.27 10.42
N GLY A 281 27.37 16.56 10.74
CA GLY A 281 27.44 17.10 12.10
C GLY A 281 28.71 16.70 12.87
N ARG A 282 29.80 16.44 12.14
CA ARG A 282 31.11 16.07 12.69
C ARG A 282 32.03 17.29 12.66
N PRO A 283 32.18 18.01 13.79
CA PRO A 283 32.93 19.26 13.81
C PRO A 283 34.43 19.02 13.61
N VAL A 284 35.02 19.73 12.64
CA VAL A 284 36.47 19.66 12.33
C VAL A 284 37.35 20.06 13.52
N SER A 285 36.82 20.86 14.45
CA SER A 285 37.52 21.27 15.69
C SER A 285 37.67 20.13 16.71
N MET A 286 36.92 19.03 16.56
CA MET A 286 37.03 17.86 17.42
C MET A 286 37.99 16.83 16.83
N THR A 287 39.16 16.68 17.43
CA THR A 287 40.16 15.69 17.02
C THR A 287 39.58 14.27 17.12
N GLY A 288 39.75 13.47 16.06
CA GLY A 288 39.31 12.06 16.02
C GLY A 288 37.79 11.87 15.84
N VAL A 289 37.03 12.93 15.57
CA VAL A 289 35.58 12.81 15.35
C VAL A 289 35.23 11.89 14.18
N GLU A 290 36.09 11.81 13.16
CA GLU A 290 35.90 11.00 11.94
C GLU A 290 35.86 9.49 12.22
N SER A 291 36.44 9.03 13.35
CA SER A 291 36.46 7.63 13.79
C SER A 291 35.54 7.36 14.99
N THR A 292 34.80 8.38 15.46
CA THR A 292 33.89 8.26 16.60
C THR A 292 32.54 7.69 16.16
N VAL A 293 32.04 6.67 16.85
CA VAL A 293 30.71 6.10 16.60
C VAL A 293 29.67 6.80 17.47
N GLY A 294 28.58 7.25 16.85
CA GLY A 294 27.47 7.91 17.51
C GLY A 294 26.49 8.53 16.51
N ILE A 295 25.57 9.35 17.02
CA ILE A 295 24.58 10.08 16.23
C ILE A 295 25.02 11.54 16.09
N PHE A 296 25.74 11.83 15.02
CA PHE A 296 26.26 13.17 14.71
C PHE A 296 25.38 13.91 13.72
N VAL A 297 24.67 13.18 12.85
CA VAL A 297 23.85 13.82 11.82
C VAL A 297 22.89 14.84 12.40
N ASN A 298 22.77 15.98 11.72
CA ASN A 298 21.86 17.04 12.08
C ASN A 298 21.05 17.47 10.86
N THR A 299 19.80 17.83 11.07
CA THR A 299 18.91 18.30 10.01
C THR A 299 18.77 19.81 10.11
N LEU A 300 19.18 20.53 9.06
CA LEU A 300 19.20 21.98 9.03
C LEU A 300 18.33 22.52 7.90
N PRO A 301 17.67 23.68 8.08
CA PRO A 301 17.00 24.35 6.98
C PRO A 301 18.02 24.93 5.99
N ALA A 302 17.85 24.58 4.72
CA ALA A 302 18.52 25.17 3.57
C ALA A 302 17.49 26.00 2.81
N ARG A 303 17.53 27.32 3.04
CA ARG A 303 16.70 28.31 2.33
C ARG A 303 17.38 28.68 1.00
N VAL A 304 16.65 28.56 -0.10
CA VAL A 304 17.16 28.87 -1.44
C VAL A 304 16.18 29.80 -2.15
N GLN A 305 16.70 30.91 -2.65
CA GLN A 305 15.94 31.85 -3.50
C GLN A 305 16.10 31.44 -4.96
N VAL A 306 15.00 31.37 -5.70
CA VAL A 306 14.94 30.96 -7.10
C VAL A 306 14.35 32.11 -7.92
N SER A 307 15.21 32.97 -8.45
CA SER A 307 14.78 34.04 -9.36
C SER A 307 14.91 33.56 -10.80
N PRO A 308 13.83 33.50 -11.61
CA PRO A 308 13.87 32.97 -12.97
C PRO A 308 14.92 33.62 -13.89
N GLU A 309 15.27 34.88 -13.63
CA GLU A 309 16.23 35.65 -14.42
C GLU A 309 17.71 35.37 -14.08
N ASP A 310 17.98 34.66 -12.98
CA ASP A 310 19.34 34.41 -12.52
C ASP A 310 20.11 33.50 -13.50
N SER A 311 21.40 33.79 -13.65
CA SER A 311 22.33 32.89 -14.32
C SER A 311 22.54 31.64 -13.47
N LEU A 312 22.41 30.46 -14.10
CA LEU A 312 22.54 29.17 -13.43
C LEU A 312 23.84 29.04 -12.60
N LEU A 313 25.00 29.35 -13.20
CA LEU A 313 26.28 29.20 -12.51
C LEU A 313 26.42 30.16 -11.32
N THR A 314 25.99 31.42 -11.49
CA THR A 314 26.02 32.41 -10.41
C THR A 314 25.15 31.97 -9.25
N TRP A 315 23.95 31.48 -9.55
CA TRP A 315 23.02 30.96 -8.56
C TRP A 315 23.56 29.73 -7.80
N LEU A 316 24.17 28.76 -8.51
CA LEU A 316 24.79 27.60 -7.87
C LEU A 316 25.97 27.96 -6.97
N HIS A 317 26.79 28.94 -7.36
CA HIS A 317 27.87 29.46 -6.52
C HIS A 317 27.35 30.19 -5.27
N ASN A 318 26.22 30.89 -5.38
CA ASN A 318 25.55 31.49 -4.23
C ASN A 318 25.06 30.42 -3.26
N ILE A 319 24.42 29.35 -3.76
CA ILE A 319 24.05 28.18 -2.94
C ILE A 319 25.29 27.62 -2.24
N GLN A 320 26.39 27.36 -2.97
CA GLN A 320 27.60 26.82 -2.35
C GLN A 320 28.17 27.74 -1.26
N SER A 321 28.18 29.05 -1.49
CA SER A 321 28.66 30.03 -0.51
C SER A 321 27.81 30.02 0.77
N GLN A 322 26.48 29.94 0.63
CA GLN A 322 25.56 29.81 1.76
C GLN A 322 25.80 28.49 2.53
N GLN A 323 26.01 27.38 1.81
CA GLN A 323 26.27 26.08 2.44
C GLN A 323 27.63 26.03 3.16
N ILE A 324 28.63 26.78 2.69
CA ILE A 324 29.92 26.93 3.39
C ILE A 324 29.74 27.73 4.68
N GLN A 325 29.00 28.85 4.64
CA GLN A 325 28.71 29.65 5.85
C GLN A 325 27.93 28.84 6.88
N LEU A 326 26.99 28.01 6.44
CA LEU A 326 26.18 27.16 7.31
C LEU A 326 27.01 26.18 8.15
N HIS A 327 28.18 25.76 7.67
CA HIS A 327 29.00 24.73 8.33
C HIS A 327 29.45 25.13 9.75
N GLU A 328 29.74 26.42 9.99
CA GLU A 328 30.09 26.90 11.34
C GLU A 328 28.95 26.73 12.34
N TYR A 329 27.71 26.79 11.86
CA TYR A 329 26.49 26.74 12.66
C TYR A 329 25.78 25.39 12.59
N GLU A 330 26.40 24.36 12.00
CA GLU A 330 25.73 23.10 11.67
C GLU A 330 25.35 22.26 12.89
N HIS A 331 25.90 22.60 14.06
CA HIS A 331 25.61 21.99 15.34
C HIS A 331 24.30 22.50 15.96
N THR A 332 23.67 23.52 15.38
CA THR A 332 22.47 24.15 15.95
C THR A 332 21.27 23.20 15.86
N PRO A 333 20.56 22.94 16.96
CA PRO A 333 19.36 22.11 16.98
C PRO A 333 18.22 22.67 16.14
N LEU A 334 17.58 21.83 15.31
CA LEU A 334 16.43 22.23 14.48
C LEU A 334 15.30 22.88 15.29
N VAL A 335 15.03 22.38 16.50
CA VAL A 335 13.99 22.94 17.39
C VAL A 335 14.31 24.37 17.83
N GLN A 336 15.58 24.71 18.05
CA GLN A 336 16.00 26.07 18.37
C GLN A 336 15.88 26.97 17.14
N ILE A 337 16.36 26.49 15.99
CA ILE A 337 16.23 27.19 14.71
C ILE A 337 14.76 27.54 14.42
N GLN A 338 13.84 26.58 14.64
CA GLN A 338 12.41 26.79 14.50
C GLN A 338 11.88 27.85 15.48
N SER A 339 12.34 27.85 16.73
CA SER A 339 11.95 28.86 17.73
C SER A 339 12.45 30.28 17.40
N TRP A 340 13.51 30.40 16.61
CA TRP A 340 14.08 31.68 16.16
C TRP A 340 13.52 32.17 14.83
N SER A 341 12.73 31.33 14.14
CA SER A 341 12.11 31.65 12.87
C SER A 341 10.83 32.49 13.03
N GLU A 342 10.38 33.10 11.93
CA GLU A 342 9.08 33.79 11.85
C GLU A 342 7.93 32.83 11.47
N VAL A 343 8.20 31.52 11.36
CA VAL A 343 7.18 30.49 11.10
C VAL A 343 6.35 30.26 12.36
N PRO A 344 5.00 30.20 12.26
CA PRO A 344 4.15 30.01 13.43
C PRO A 344 4.49 28.74 14.24
N PRO A 345 4.41 28.79 15.59
CA PRO A 345 4.59 27.62 16.43
C PRO A 345 3.69 26.46 16.00
N GLY A 346 4.25 25.24 15.98
CA GLY A 346 3.53 24.03 15.55
C GLY A 346 3.48 23.81 14.04
N VAL A 347 3.99 24.74 13.22
CA VAL A 347 4.17 24.55 11.77
C VAL A 347 5.62 24.16 11.50
N ALA A 348 5.85 23.07 10.76
CA ALA A 348 7.19 22.64 10.37
C ALA A 348 7.88 23.69 9.47
N LEU A 349 9.21 23.82 9.57
CA LEU A 349 10.00 24.69 8.69
C LEU A 349 10.02 24.21 7.24
N PHE A 350 10.01 22.88 7.05
CA PHE A 350 10.04 22.22 5.75
C PHE A 350 9.38 20.84 5.84
N ASP A 351 8.76 20.43 4.73
CA ASP A 351 8.14 19.11 4.59
C ASP A 351 8.98 18.16 3.71
N SER A 352 10.05 18.67 3.08
CA SER A 352 10.98 17.88 2.26
C SER A 352 12.36 17.82 2.87
N LEU A 353 12.97 16.64 2.82
CA LEU A 353 14.31 16.36 3.31
C LEU A 353 15.21 15.94 2.14
N LEU A 354 16.43 16.46 2.07
CA LEU A 354 17.47 16.07 1.14
C LEU A 354 18.64 15.46 1.93
N ILE A 355 18.98 14.23 1.57
CA ILE A 355 20.10 13.47 2.16
C ILE A 355 21.06 13.14 1.03
N PHE A 356 22.27 13.65 1.10
CA PHE A 356 23.35 13.27 0.18
C PHE A 356 24.30 12.34 0.93
N GLN A 357 24.34 11.06 0.56
CA GLN A 357 25.20 10.10 1.24
C GLN A 357 26.66 10.34 0.81
N ASN A 358 27.54 10.51 1.79
CA ASN A 358 28.98 10.46 1.53
C ASN A 358 29.37 8.99 1.47
N THR A 359 29.27 8.39 0.30
CA THR A 359 29.53 6.97 0.13
C THR A 359 31.02 6.71 0.02
N PHE A 360 31.58 6.06 1.04
CA PHE A 360 32.76 5.20 0.88
C PHE A 360 32.34 3.83 0.30
N LEU A 361 31.35 3.79 -0.59
CA LEU A 361 30.79 2.54 -1.17
C LEU A 361 31.82 1.79 -2.03
N ASP A 362 32.88 2.45 -2.51
CA ASP A 362 33.99 1.76 -3.17
C ASP A 362 34.66 0.73 -2.24
N VAL A 363 34.50 0.84 -0.91
CA VAL A 363 34.98 -0.14 0.06
C VAL A 363 34.06 -1.37 0.16
N LEU A 364 32.83 -1.31 -0.35
CA LEU A 364 31.83 -2.38 -0.22
C LEU A 364 31.82 -3.37 -1.41
N GLN A 365 32.59 -3.09 -2.46
CA GLN A 365 32.97 -4.09 -3.47
C GLN A 365 34.32 -4.77 -3.14
N ALA A 366 34.86 -4.55 -1.94
CA ALA A 366 36.11 -5.17 -1.52
C ALA A 366 35.91 -6.65 -1.16
N GLU A 367 36.81 -7.49 -1.68
CA GLU A 367 37.10 -8.79 -1.08
C GLU A 367 37.56 -8.54 0.37
N ILE A 368 36.84 -9.09 1.35
CA ILE A 368 37.23 -9.04 2.76
C ILE A 368 37.85 -10.39 3.09
N GLY A 369 39.18 -10.46 2.96
CA GLY A 369 39.90 -11.72 3.02
C GLY A 369 39.33 -12.71 2.01
N SER A 370 38.63 -13.75 2.49
CA SER A 370 37.99 -14.78 1.66
C SER A 370 36.49 -14.58 1.41
N LEU A 371 35.90 -13.46 1.83
CA LEU A 371 34.47 -13.18 1.68
C LEU A 371 34.22 -12.11 0.62
N THR A 372 33.13 -12.28 -0.14
CA THR A 372 32.61 -11.23 -1.02
C THR A 372 31.19 -10.84 -0.61
N ILE A 373 30.87 -9.55 -0.70
CA ILE A 373 29.57 -9.01 -0.33
C ILE A 373 28.78 -8.66 -1.59
N SER A 374 27.49 -8.97 -1.58
CA SER A 374 26.58 -8.57 -2.67
C SER A 374 25.18 -8.25 -2.16
N LYS A 375 24.35 -7.66 -3.02
CA LYS A 375 22.93 -7.37 -2.76
C LYS A 375 22.71 -6.61 -1.44
N ILE A 376 23.49 -5.55 -1.23
CA ILE A 376 23.33 -4.67 -0.06
C ILE A 376 22.05 -3.85 -0.28
N HIS A 377 21.12 -3.98 0.67
CA HIS A 377 19.89 -3.21 0.71
C HIS A 377 19.71 -2.64 2.10
N THR A 378 19.50 -1.33 2.20
CA THR A 378 19.24 -0.63 3.45
C THR A 378 17.88 0.07 3.39
N GLU A 379 17.08 -0.18 4.41
CA GLU A 379 15.80 0.49 4.63
C GLU A 379 15.90 1.43 5.82
N ASP A 380 15.74 2.71 5.52
CA ASP A 380 15.65 3.80 6.49
C ASP A 380 14.32 4.51 6.29
N SER A 381 13.61 4.78 7.40
CA SER A 381 12.38 5.58 7.40
C SER A 381 12.58 6.80 8.28
N THR A 382 12.29 7.98 7.71
CA THR A 382 12.29 9.27 8.42
C THR A 382 10.87 9.73 8.67
N ASN A 383 10.69 10.73 9.52
CA ASN A 383 9.39 11.31 9.85
C ASN A 383 8.89 12.38 8.86
N TYR A 384 9.57 12.60 7.73
CA TYR A 384 9.25 13.68 6.78
C TYR A 384 8.40 13.18 5.59
N PRO A 385 7.36 13.92 5.15
CA PRO A 385 6.49 13.52 4.05
C PRO A 385 7.21 13.13 2.75
N LEU A 386 8.31 13.79 2.42
CA LEU A 386 9.14 13.46 1.26
C LEU A 386 10.62 13.60 1.60
N THR A 387 11.39 12.54 1.40
CA THR A 387 12.84 12.49 1.57
C THR A 387 13.49 12.07 0.27
N ILE A 388 14.37 12.90 -0.28
CA ILE A 388 15.23 12.58 -1.42
C ILE A 388 16.59 12.14 -0.89
N ASN A 389 16.88 10.85 -1.00
CA ASN A 389 18.18 10.25 -0.74
C ASN A 389 18.97 10.15 -2.04
N VAL A 390 20.17 10.74 -2.06
CA VAL A 390 21.10 10.66 -3.18
C VAL A 390 22.29 9.80 -2.77
N ILE A 391 22.51 8.74 -3.55
CA ILE A 391 23.54 7.73 -3.29
C ILE A 391 24.55 7.80 -4.44
N PRO A 392 25.75 8.37 -4.22
CA PRO A 392 26.82 8.39 -5.22
C PRO A 392 27.37 7.00 -5.51
N GLY A 393 27.77 6.78 -6.75
CA GLY A 393 28.40 5.56 -7.24
C GLY A 393 28.80 5.74 -8.70
N VAL A 394 29.11 4.62 -9.38
CA VAL A 394 29.27 4.59 -10.85
C VAL A 394 28.02 5.14 -11.53
N GLU A 395 26.85 4.76 -11.02
CA GLU A 395 25.54 5.29 -11.38
C GLU A 395 24.97 6.02 -10.15
N LEU A 396 24.68 7.32 -10.28
CA LEU A 396 24.06 8.10 -9.22
C LEU A 396 22.61 7.61 -9.02
N CYS A 397 22.27 7.17 -7.81
CA CYS A 397 20.91 6.76 -7.48
C CYS A 397 20.17 7.90 -6.78
N LEU A 398 18.96 8.21 -7.27
CA LEU A 398 18.01 9.12 -6.64
C LEU A 398 16.86 8.28 -6.07
N LYS A 399 16.78 8.19 -4.74
CA LYS A 399 15.77 7.41 -4.01
C LYS A 399 14.86 8.35 -3.23
N ALA A 400 13.57 8.38 -3.55
CA ALA A 400 12.56 9.09 -2.78
C ALA A 400 11.94 8.15 -1.74
N GLY A 401 12.00 8.48 -0.45
CA GLY A 401 11.13 7.94 0.59
C GLY A 401 9.98 8.91 0.81
N TYR A 402 8.73 8.46 0.81
CA TYR A 402 7.58 9.34 0.87
C TYR A 402 6.44 8.73 1.66
N ASP A 403 5.68 9.61 2.31
CA ASP A 403 4.45 9.26 3.00
C ASP A 403 3.33 9.01 1.99
N VAL A 404 2.79 7.79 1.96
CA VAL A 404 1.75 7.38 1.00
C VAL A 404 0.42 8.09 1.23
N ARG A 405 0.23 8.69 2.41
CA ARG A 405 -0.90 9.59 2.66
C ARG A 405 -0.75 10.85 1.81
N CYS A 406 0.47 11.38 1.71
CA CYS A 406 0.77 12.63 1.02
C CYS A 406 0.96 12.47 -0.50
N PHE A 407 1.58 11.36 -0.94
CA PHE A 407 1.97 11.17 -2.34
C PHE A 407 1.59 9.79 -2.90
N HIS A 408 1.14 9.76 -4.14
CA HIS A 408 0.99 8.52 -4.92
C HIS A 408 2.30 8.15 -5.62
N LYS A 409 2.57 6.84 -5.76
CA LYS A 409 3.75 6.28 -6.45
C LYS A 409 4.03 6.93 -7.81
N ASN A 410 3.02 7.07 -8.68
CA ASN A 410 3.21 7.66 -10.01
C ASN A 410 3.67 9.12 -9.94
N LYS A 411 3.19 9.89 -8.95
CA LYS A 411 3.62 11.28 -8.76
C LYS A 411 5.08 11.35 -8.30
N ILE A 412 5.50 10.45 -7.42
CA ILE A 412 6.90 10.35 -6.97
C ILE A 412 7.83 9.95 -8.11
N ASN A 413 7.43 8.99 -8.94
CA ASN A 413 8.21 8.60 -10.13
C ASN A 413 8.42 9.78 -11.08
N ARG A 414 7.38 10.60 -11.32
CA ARG A 414 7.52 11.83 -12.11
C ARG A 414 8.45 12.85 -11.46
N ILE A 415 8.34 13.06 -10.15
CA ILE A 415 9.25 13.95 -9.40
C ILE A 415 10.70 13.49 -9.56
N LEU A 416 10.97 12.20 -9.40
CA LEU A 416 12.31 11.63 -9.58
C LEU A 416 12.80 11.80 -11.02
N GLU A 417 11.99 11.47 -12.03
CA GLU A 417 12.37 11.64 -13.43
C GLU A 417 12.63 13.10 -13.81
N ASN A 418 11.84 14.04 -13.29
CA ASN A 418 12.09 15.46 -13.49
C ASN A 418 13.37 15.92 -12.80
N LEU A 419 13.68 15.42 -11.59
CA LEU A 419 14.94 15.71 -10.92
C LEU A 419 16.13 15.18 -11.72
N ARG A 420 16.04 13.95 -12.26
CA ARG A 420 17.04 13.37 -13.16
C ARG A 420 17.21 14.21 -14.42
N TYR A 421 16.10 14.51 -15.09
CA TYR A 421 16.08 15.32 -16.30
C TYR A 421 16.70 16.70 -16.08
N LEU A 422 16.38 17.34 -14.96
CA LEU A 422 16.91 18.65 -14.59
C LEU A 422 18.42 18.59 -14.33
N LEU A 423 18.90 17.59 -13.58
CA LEU A 423 20.34 17.39 -13.33
C LEU A 423 21.12 17.24 -14.64
N VAL A 424 20.62 16.43 -15.57
CA VAL A 424 21.25 16.24 -16.89
C VAL A 424 21.25 17.53 -17.71
N ASN A 425 20.15 18.29 -17.70
CA ASN A 425 20.07 19.54 -18.44
C ASN A 425 20.98 20.63 -17.84
N LEU A 426 21.01 20.73 -16.51
CA LEU A 426 21.84 21.68 -15.78
C LEU A 426 23.31 21.57 -16.22
N VAL A 427 23.83 20.36 -16.35
CA VAL A 427 25.24 20.14 -16.68
C VAL A 427 25.54 20.33 -18.17
N ASN A 428 24.56 20.09 -19.04
CA ASN A 428 24.69 20.26 -20.48
C ASN A 428 24.48 21.69 -20.96
N THR A 429 23.93 22.57 -20.11
CA THR A 429 23.56 23.94 -20.49
C THR A 429 23.97 25.00 -19.46
N PRO A 430 25.28 25.13 -19.13
CA PRO A 430 25.78 26.00 -18.06
C PRO A 430 25.47 27.49 -18.22
N THR A 431 25.21 27.95 -19.45
CA THR A 431 25.01 29.37 -19.77
C THR A 431 23.55 29.81 -19.72
N LEU A 432 22.61 28.89 -19.45
CA LEU A 432 21.19 29.22 -19.39
C LEU A 432 20.83 29.99 -18.13
N LYS A 433 19.70 30.68 -18.21
CA LYS A 433 19.01 31.23 -17.04
C LYS A 433 18.13 30.16 -16.40
N LEU A 434 17.69 30.40 -15.17
CA LEU A 434 16.78 29.48 -14.49
C LEU A 434 15.43 29.35 -15.22
N ASN A 435 14.93 30.41 -15.87
CA ASN A 435 13.69 30.36 -16.65
C ASN A 435 13.75 29.33 -17.79
N ASP A 436 14.87 29.23 -18.49
CA ASP A 436 15.03 28.26 -19.59
C ASP A 436 14.96 26.81 -19.07
N LEU A 437 15.44 26.57 -17.85
CA LEU A 437 15.32 25.27 -17.19
C LEU A 437 13.89 25.00 -16.72
N ILE A 438 13.19 26.02 -16.22
CA ILE A 438 11.76 25.93 -15.84
C ILE A 438 10.91 25.57 -17.07
N ASP A 439 11.14 26.22 -18.21
CA ASP A 439 10.44 25.93 -19.46
C ASP A 439 10.69 24.48 -19.91
N LYS A 440 11.90 23.97 -19.72
CA LYS A 440 12.25 22.56 -19.98
C LYS A 440 11.53 21.59 -19.06
N ILE A 441 11.36 21.90 -17.77
CA ILE A 441 10.57 21.07 -16.84
C ILE A 441 9.11 21.02 -17.31
N GLN A 442 8.54 22.17 -17.66
CA GLN A 442 7.17 22.24 -18.16
C GLN A 442 6.97 21.45 -19.46
N ALA A 443 7.92 21.55 -20.39
CA ALA A 443 7.90 20.77 -21.63
C ALA A 443 7.99 19.26 -21.35
N ASN A 444 8.82 18.84 -20.40
CA ASN A 444 8.95 17.44 -20.02
C ASN A 444 7.66 16.88 -19.38
N GLU A 445 7.03 17.62 -18.46
CA GLU A 445 5.73 17.26 -17.86
C GLU A 445 4.63 17.12 -18.94
N GLN A 446 4.59 18.06 -19.90
CA GLN A 446 3.61 17.99 -20.99
C GLN A 446 3.87 16.79 -21.90
N ASN A 447 5.12 16.48 -22.22
CA ASN A 447 5.49 15.32 -23.03
C ASN A 447 5.13 14.01 -22.33
N GLN A 448 5.41 13.87 -21.03
CA GLN A 448 5.02 12.70 -20.25
C GLN A 448 3.49 12.52 -20.22
N LYS A 449 2.74 13.62 -20.02
CA LYS A 449 1.27 13.59 -20.06
C LYS A 449 0.74 13.21 -21.45
N ASN A 450 1.35 13.73 -22.51
CA ASN A 450 0.99 13.41 -23.89
C ASN A 450 1.33 11.95 -24.23
N GLN A 451 2.44 11.40 -23.71
CA GLN A 451 2.81 9.99 -23.87
C GLN A 451 1.82 9.07 -23.15
N GLU A 452 1.41 9.39 -21.92
CA GLU A 452 0.37 8.62 -21.22
C GLU A 452 -0.96 8.67 -21.97
N LEU A 453 -1.36 9.84 -22.46
CA LEU A 453 -2.55 10.00 -23.31
C LEU A 453 -2.41 9.22 -24.62
N GLN A 454 -1.22 9.20 -25.23
CA GLN A 454 -0.93 8.44 -26.43
C GLN A 454 -0.89 6.94 -26.16
N GLU A 455 -0.34 6.44 -25.05
CA GLU A 455 -0.37 5.02 -24.67
C GLU A 455 -1.81 4.56 -24.41
N LEU A 456 -2.64 5.43 -23.82
CA LEU A 456 -4.07 5.19 -23.65
C LEU A 456 -4.84 5.21 -24.99
N GLN A 457 -4.38 5.99 -25.98
CA GLN A 457 -5.02 6.14 -27.30
C GLN A 457 -4.47 5.18 -28.38
N THR A 458 -3.22 4.75 -28.29
CA THR A 458 -2.56 3.80 -29.22
C THR A 458 -2.86 2.36 -28.86
N ASN A 459 -3.35 2.10 -27.66
CA ASN A 459 -4.03 0.85 -27.31
C ASN A 459 -5.45 0.79 -27.93
N ASN A 460 -5.53 0.90 -29.26
CA ASN A 460 -6.67 0.42 -30.05
C ASN A 460 -6.65 -1.10 -30.01
N PHE A 461 -7.66 -1.73 -29.38
CA PHE A 461 -7.86 -3.17 -29.35
C PHE A 461 -8.08 -3.77 -30.76
N PRO A 462 -7.28 -4.77 -31.20
CA PRO A 462 -7.69 -5.76 -32.20
C PRO A 462 -7.68 -7.19 -31.63
N LYS A 463 -8.48 -8.08 -32.24
CA LYS A 463 -8.63 -9.51 -31.89
C LYS A 463 -7.33 -10.33 -32.05
N LEU A 464 -7.18 -11.33 -31.17
CA LEU A 464 -6.39 -12.59 -31.23
C LEU A 464 -4.84 -12.54 -31.17
N ALA A 465 -4.29 -13.33 -30.22
CA ALA A 465 -3.15 -14.28 -30.35
C ALA A 465 -2.15 -14.24 -29.18
N THR A 466 -2.00 -15.41 -28.55
CA THR A 466 -1.09 -15.79 -27.46
C THR A 466 0.39 -15.49 -27.73
N ILE A 467 1.00 -14.60 -26.95
CA ILE A 467 2.42 -14.68 -26.54
C ILE A 467 2.55 -14.25 -25.06
N LYS A 468 3.19 -15.12 -24.27
CA LYS A 468 3.36 -15.08 -22.81
C LYS A 468 4.27 -13.94 -22.34
N PRO A 469 3.84 -13.10 -21.39
CA PRO A 469 4.73 -12.30 -20.54
C PRO A 469 5.26 -13.16 -19.39
N GLN A 470 6.59 -13.29 -19.26
CA GLN A 470 7.21 -13.85 -18.06
C GLN A 470 7.08 -12.84 -16.92
N THR A 471 6.34 -13.24 -15.89
CA THR A 471 6.07 -12.47 -14.68
C THR A 471 7.06 -12.86 -13.59
N PHE A 472 7.84 -11.89 -13.09
CA PHE A 472 8.48 -12.01 -11.78
C PHE A 472 7.50 -11.47 -10.72
N ARG A 473 6.97 -12.37 -9.89
CA ARG A 473 6.05 -12.09 -8.78
C ARG A 473 6.85 -11.77 -7.50
N LEU A 474 6.62 -10.60 -6.91
CA LEU A 474 6.81 -10.38 -5.47
C LEU A 474 5.41 -10.48 -4.83
N SER A 475 5.24 -11.38 -3.86
CA SER A 475 3.94 -11.77 -3.31
C SER A 475 3.46 -10.85 -2.17
N PHE A 476 2.51 -9.96 -2.44
CA PHE A 476 1.81 -9.12 -1.44
C PHE A 476 0.75 -9.87 -0.60
N GLY A 477 0.87 -11.19 -0.49
CA GLY A 477 -0.09 -12.04 0.23
C GLY A 477 0.04 -12.08 1.76
N SER A 478 0.93 -11.29 2.38
CA SER A 478 1.39 -11.48 3.77
C SER A 478 0.68 -10.64 4.85
N LEU A 479 -0.26 -9.76 4.49
CA LEU A 479 -0.98 -8.91 5.47
C LEU A 479 -2.35 -9.45 5.89
N VAL A 480 -2.82 -10.50 5.22
CA VAL A 480 -4.12 -11.12 5.50
C VAL A 480 -3.97 -12.61 5.73
N LYS A 481 -4.75 -13.14 6.65
CA LYS A 481 -4.95 -14.57 6.82
C LYS A 481 -6.05 -15.03 5.87
N ILE A 482 -5.80 -16.11 5.14
CA ILE A 482 -6.79 -16.72 4.23
C ILE A 482 -7.14 -18.10 4.78
N ASN A 483 -8.41 -18.34 5.09
CA ASN A 483 -8.93 -19.64 5.49
C ASN A 483 -10.21 -19.98 4.73
N TYR A 484 -10.78 -21.15 5.00
CA TYR A 484 -12.16 -21.45 4.66
C TYR A 484 -13.05 -21.15 5.87
N LEU A 485 -14.27 -20.68 5.61
CA LEU A 485 -15.23 -20.42 6.69
C LEU A 485 -15.64 -21.71 7.41
N PHE A 486 -15.72 -22.81 6.66
CA PHE A 486 -15.90 -24.16 7.16
C PHE A 486 -14.80 -25.06 6.59
N PRO A 487 -14.09 -25.86 7.41
CA PRO A 487 -12.94 -26.66 6.96
C PRO A 487 -13.23 -27.56 5.74
N ASP A 488 -14.44 -28.09 5.63
CA ASP A 488 -14.84 -29.04 4.58
C ASP A 488 -15.60 -28.38 3.41
N LYS A 489 -15.75 -27.05 3.41
CA LYS A 489 -16.46 -26.32 2.36
C LYS A 489 -15.52 -25.33 1.67
N PRO A 490 -15.39 -25.40 0.34
CA PRO A 490 -14.44 -24.56 -0.38
C PRO A 490 -14.91 -23.10 -0.56
N ILE A 491 -16.13 -22.76 -0.11
CA ILE A 491 -16.76 -21.44 -0.25
C ILE A 491 -17.49 -21.01 1.05
N PRO A 492 -17.47 -19.71 1.40
CA PRO A 492 -16.55 -18.71 0.88
C PRO A 492 -15.14 -18.93 1.45
N ILE A 493 -14.11 -18.45 0.75
CA ILE A 493 -12.84 -18.20 1.44
C ILE A 493 -13.02 -16.99 2.34
N VAL A 494 -12.38 -17.00 3.50
CA VAL A 494 -12.38 -15.87 4.44
C VAL A 494 -11.03 -15.20 4.37
N ILE A 495 -11.04 -13.89 4.13
CA ILE A 495 -9.87 -13.03 4.23
C ILE A 495 -10.06 -12.22 5.50
N GLN A 496 -9.12 -12.36 6.42
CA GLN A 496 -9.08 -11.61 7.69
C GLN A 496 -7.78 -10.83 7.74
N PRO A 497 -7.79 -9.60 8.29
CA PRO A 497 -6.55 -8.88 8.52
C PRO A 497 -5.71 -9.61 9.58
N LEU A 498 -4.39 -9.64 9.43
CA LEU A 498 -3.49 -10.14 10.49
C LEU A 498 -3.27 -9.09 11.60
N GLU A 499 -3.63 -7.82 11.34
CA GLU A 499 -3.51 -6.69 12.24
C GLU A 499 -4.84 -5.90 12.29
N ASP A 500 -5.28 -5.48 13.47
CA ASP A 500 -6.59 -4.83 13.69
C ASP A 500 -6.80 -3.48 12.98
N ASN A 501 -5.77 -2.92 12.36
CA ASN A 501 -5.76 -1.61 11.71
C ASN A 501 -5.55 -1.68 10.18
N LEU A 502 -5.47 -2.87 9.59
CA LEU A 502 -5.39 -3.03 8.14
C LEU A 502 -6.66 -2.50 7.47
N ASP A 503 -6.53 -1.46 6.66
CA ASP A 503 -7.65 -0.87 5.93
C ASP A 503 -8.02 -1.72 4.70
N LEU A 504 -9.29 -2.16 4.64
CA LEU A 504 -9.76 -3.02 3.55
C LEU A 504 -9.65 -2.35 2.18
N VAL A 505 -9.90 -1.04 2.08
CA VAL A 505 -9.92 -0.31 0.80
C VAL A 505 -8.50 -0.24 0.23
N THR A 506 -7.55 0.25 1.02
CA THR A 506 -6.14 0.36 0.63
C THR A 506 -5.50 -1.01 0.40
N TRP A 507 -5.78 -1.99 1.25
CA TRP A 507 -5.30 -3.34 1.01
C TRP A 507 -5.85 -3.90 -0.30
N SER A 508 -7.14 -3.70 -0.60
CA SER A 508 -7.74 -4.18 -1.84
C SER A 508 -7.18 -3.50 -3.08
N GLN A 509 -6.90 -2.18 -3.03
CA GLN A 509 -6.29 -1.43 -4.13
C GLN A 509 -4.97 -2.02 -4.59
N ASN A 510 -4.15 -2.46 -3.63
CA ASN A 510 -2.83 -3.00 -3.89
C ASN A 510 -2.85 -4.51 -4.21
N ASN A 511 -4.01 -5.16 -4.04
CA ASN A 511 -4.17 -6.60 -4.19
C ASN A 511 -5.30 -6.98 -5.15
N LEU A 512 -5.66 -6.10 -6.09
CA LEU A 512 -6.76 -6.34 -7.04
C LEU A 512 -6.59 -7.63 -7.83
N ASP A 513 -5.40 -7.87 -8.41
CA ASP A 513 -5.11 -9.11 -9.14
C ASP A 513 -5.25 -10.35 -8.26
N PHE A 514 -4.85 -10.24 -6.99
CA PHE A 514 -4.96 -11.32 -6.02
C PHE A 514 -6.43 -11.59 -5.67
N ILE A 515 -7.22 -10.54 -5.38
CA ILE A 515 -8.65 -10.66 -5.10
C ILE A 515 -9.37 -11.24 -6.31
N GLU A 516 -9.08 -10.76 -7.51
CA GLU A 516 -9.66 -11.24 -8.76
C GLU A 516 -9.33 -12.73 -8.99
N GLN A 517 -8.06 -13.14 -8.85
CA GLN A 517 -7.66 -14.54 -8.97
C GLN A 517 -8.37 -15.44 -7.95
N LYS A 518 -8.51 -14.97 -6.71
CA LYS A 518 -9.21 -15.72 -5.65
C LYS A 518 -10.71 -15.79 -5.92
N LEU A 519 -11.31 -14.70 -6.38
CA LEU A 519 -12.74 -14.62 -6.68
C LEU A 519 -13.08 -15.53 -7.86
N LEU A 520 -12.30 -15.51 -8.94
CA LEU A 520 -12.50 -16.40 -10.08
C LEU A 520 -12.28 -17.88 -9.73
N LYS A 521 -11.35 -18.18 -8.82
CA LYS A 521 -11.10 -19.56 -8.37
C LYS A 521 -12.23 -20.08 -7.46
N HIS A 522 -12.58 -19.29 -6.44
CA HIS A 522 -13.45 -19.73 -5.34
C HIS A 522 -14.91 -19.27 -5.48
N GLY A 523 -15.21 -18.31 -6.34
CA GLY A 523 -16.54 -17.74 -6.55
C GLY A 523 -16.99 -16.75 -5.47
N ALA A 524 -16.56 -16.93 -4.22
CA ALA A 524 -16.96 -16.08 -3.08
C ALA A 524 -15.81 -15.80 -2.12
N ILE A 525 -15.69 -14.53 -1.70
CA ILE A 525 -14.74 -14.06 -0.70
C ILE A 525 -15.49 -13.32 0.41
N LEU A 526 -15.29 -13.74 1.65
CA LEU A 526 -15.77 -13.05 2.84
C LEU A 526 -14.62 -12.28 3.49
N PHE A 527 -14.68 -10.96 3.45
CA PHE A 527 -13.80 -10.08 4.22
C PHE A 527 -14.39 -9.91 5.62
N ARG A 528 -13.68 -10.40 6.62
CA ARG A 528 -14.12 -10.41 8.02
C ARG A 528 -13.08 -9.74 8.92
N ASP A 529 -13.53 -9.13 10.00
CA ASP A 529 -12.73 -8.39 10.99
C ASP A 529 -12.03 -7.12 10.47
N PHE A 530 -12.36 -6.68 9.25
CA PHE A 530 -11.96 -5.36 8.77
C PHE A 530 -12.83 -4.25 9.39
N LYS A 531 -12.22 -3.14 9.80
CA LYS A 531 -12.93 -2.01 10.44
C LYS A 531 -13.69 -1.15 9.43
N ILE A 532 -14.89 -1.59 9.04
CA ILE A 532 -15.78 -0.86 8.12
C ILE A 532 -16.92 -0.23 8.91
N SER A 533 -16.80 1.07 9.16
CA SER A 533 -17.72 1.82 10.04
C SER A 533 -18.81 2.60 9.32
N SER A 534 -18.83 2.62 7.97
CA SER A 534 -19.80 3.41 7.20
C SER A 534 -20.04 2.91 5.79
N THR A 535 -21.19 3.29 5.23
CA THR A 535 -21.55 3.12 3.81
C THR A 535 -20.52 3.74 2.87
N SER A 536 -19.89 4.86 3.25
CA SER A 536 -18.88 5.52 2.41
C SER A 536 -17.60 4.69 2.25
N ILE A 537 -17.17 3.97 3.30
CA ILE A 537 -16.01 3.07 3.20
C ILE A 537 -16.37 1.86 2.32
N PHE A 538 -17.58 1.31 2.46
CA PHE A 538 -18.07 0.25 1.60
C PHE A 538 -18.14 0.67 0.12
N GLU A 539 -18.64 1.87 -0.17
CA GLU A 539 -18.66 2.43 -1.53
C GLU A 539 -17.23 2.55 -2.09
N LYS A 540 -16.28 3.09 -1.30
CA LYS A 540 -14.88 3.20 -1.72
C LYS A 540 -14.26 1.83 -2.00
N PHE A 541 -14.50 0.83 -1.15
CA PHE A 541 -14.07 -0.55 -1.40
C PHE A 541 -14.66 -1.05 -2.73
N MET A 542 -15.94 -0.81 -2.97
CA MET A 542 -16.57 -1.26 -4.20
C MET A 542 -16.05 -0.56 -5.45
N ARG A 543 -15.75 0.73 -5.38
CA ARG A 543 -15.09 1.46 -6.49
C ARG A 543 -13.65 1.02 -6.75
N VAL A 544 -13.01 0.39 -5.77
CA VAL A 544 -11.71 -0.26 -5.96
C VAL A 544 -11.88 -1.57 -6.71
N ILE A 545 -12.82 -2.42 -6.29
CA ILE A 545 -13.11 -3.71 -6.91
C ILE A 545 -13.70 -3.57 -8.32
N SER A 546 -14.53 -2.55 -8.53
CA SER A 546 -15.18 -2.22 -9.79
C SER A 546 -15.37 -0.70 -9.88
N PRO A 547 -14.53 0.02 -10.66
CA PRO A 547 -14.57 1.49 -10.75
C PRO A 547 -15.93 2.06 -11.14
N GLU A 548 -16.64 1.34 -12.02
CA GLU A 548 -17.99 1.67 -12.48
C GLU A 548 -19.01 0.73 -11.81
N LEU A 549 -19.82 1.31 -10.91
CA LEU A 549 -20.91 0.59 -10.27
C LEU A 549 -22.17 0.65 -11.12
N LEU A 550 -22.81 -0.50 -11.26
CA LEU A 550 -24.03 -0.69 -12.02
C LEU A 550 -25.24 -0.08 -11.31
N GLU A 551 -26.03 0.64 -12.07
CA GLU A 551 -27.34 1.09 -11.64
C GLU A 551 -28.34 -0.07 -11.62
N TYR A 552 -29.23 -0.12 -10.63
CA TYR A 552 -30.25 -1.16 -10.51
C TYR A 552 -31.43 -0.86 -11.46
N ARG A 553 -31.19 -1.13 -12.75
CA ARG A 553 -32.17 -1.00 -13.86
C ARG A 553 -32.94 -2.33 -14.06
N GLU A 554 -34.18 -2.28 -14.54
CA GLU A 554 -35.11 -3.45 -14.65
C GLU A 554 -35.33 -4.22 -13.33
N ARG A 555 -35.86 -3.51 -12.34
CA ARG A 555 -36.00 -4.03 -10.96
C ARG A 555 -36.88 -5.28 -10.93
N SER A 556 -36.35 -6.36 -10.35
CA SER A 556 -37.16 -7.52 -9.96
C SER A 556 -37.71 -7.38 -8.55
N THR A 557 -37.14 -6.50 -7.72
CA THR A 557 -37.64 -6.29 -6.36
C THR A 557 -37.40 -4.84 -5.92
N PRO A 558 -38.20 -4.31 -4.98
CA PRO A 558 -37.95 -2.98 -4.44
C PRO A 558 -36.66 -2.96 -3.61
N ARG A 559 -35.86 -1.91 -3.83
CA ARG A 559 -34.67 -1.57 -3.05
C ARG A 559 -34.61 -0.05 -2.89
N THR A 560 -34.20 0.39 -1.71
CA THR A 560 -33.94 1.80 -1.43
C THR A 560 -32.53 2.17 -1.92
N ASP A 561 -32.42 3.20 -2.75
CA ASP A 561 -31.14 3.79 -3.16
C ASP A 561 -30.59 4.66 -2.02
N LEU A 562 -29.34 4.42 -1.66
CA LEU A 562 -28.60 5.12 -0.61
C LEU A 562 -27.61 6.15 -1.18
N GLY A 563 -27.55 6.31 -2.50
CA GLY A 563 -26.62 7.16 -3.24
C GLY A 563 -25.39 6.41 -3.74
N GLY A 564 -24.80 6.89 -4.84
CA GLY A 564 -23.55 6.34 -5.39
C GLY A 564 -23.66 4.93 -5.98
N ASN A 565 -24.88 4.49 -6.34
CA ASN A 565 -25.21 3.11 -6.75
C ASN A 565 -25.06 2.07 -5.63
N ILE A 566 -25.33 2.47 -4.39
CA ILE A 566 -25.43 1.58 -3.23
C ILE A 566 -26.89 1.44 -2.83
N TYR A 567 -27.37 0.21 -2.65
CA TYR A 567 -28.77 -0.09 -2.38
C TYR A 567 -28.92 -0.83 -1.05
N THR A 568 -30.11 -0.80 -0.44
CA THR A 568 -30.47 -1.78 0.59
C THR A 568 -30.61 -3.17 -0.03
N SER A 569 -30.46 -4.22 0.79
CA SER A 569 -30.92 -5.55 0.38
C SER A 569 -32.40 -5.52 0.05
N THR A 570 -32.85 -6.45 -0.80
CA THR A 570 -34.26 -6.64 -1.18
C THR A 570 -35.22 -6.44 -0.01
N GLU A 571 -36.17 -5.52 -0.18
CA GLU A 571 -37.25 -5.29 0.77
C GLU A 571 -38.23 -6.47 0.68
N TYR A 572 -38.01 -7.47 1.53
CA TYR A 572 -38.77 -8.72 1.58
C TYR A 572 -39.14 -9.06 3.03
N PRO A 573 -40.34 -9.61 3.30
CA PRO A 573 -40.80 -9.88 4.66
C PRO A 573 -39.77 -10.66 5.48
N ALA A 574 -39.46 -10.21 6.70
CA ALA A 574 -38.34 -10.75 7.47
C ALA A 574 -38.50 -12.25 7.80
N HIS A 575 -39.74 -12.73 7.93
CA HIS A 575 -40.06 -14.12 8.24
C HIS A 575 -40.04 -15.05 7.01
N GLU A 576 -39.87 -14.51 5.80
CA GLU A 576 -39.82 -15.30 4.57
C GLU A 576 -38.39 -15.50 4.07
N HIS A 577 -38.16 -16.66 3.45
CA HIS A 577 -36.88 -16.99 2.82
C HIS A 577 -36.84 -16.47 1.37
N ILE A 578 -35.65 -16.01 0.94
CA ILE A 578 -35.35 -15.73 -0.46
C ILE A 578 -34.52 -16.88 -1.00
N ALA A 579 -35.02 -17.55 -2.05
CA ALA A 579 -34.35 -18.69 -2.66
C ALA A 579 -33.02 -18.31 -3.31
N LEU A 580 -32.14 -19.30 -3.46
CA LEU A 580 -30.83 -19.13 -4.08
C LEU A 580 -30.97 -18.73 -5.55
N HIS A 581 -30.39 -17.60 -5.93
CA HIS A 581 -30.45 -17.10 -7.30
C HIS A 581 -29.18 -16.34 -7.66
N ASN A 582 -29.00 -16.11 -8.96
CA ASN A 582 -27.99 -15.21 -9.49
C ASN A 582 -28.69 -13.91 -9.89
N GLU A 583 -28.20 -12.78 -9.40
CA GLU A 583 -28.85 -11.48 -9.62
C GLU A 583 -28.90 -11.20 -11.13
N PHE A 584 -30.03 -10.74 -11.64
CA PHE A 584 -30.20 -10.41 -13.06
C PHE A 584 -29.91 -11.54 -14.05
N SER A 585 -29.92 -12.83 -13.66
CA SER A 585 -29.75 -13.93 -14.63
C SER A 585 -30.90 -14.05 -15.65
N TYR A 586 -31.95 -13.27 -15.46
CA TYR A 586 -33.08 -13.12 -16.39
C TYR A 586 -32.89 -11.94 -17.36
N ALA A 587 -32.02 -10.98 -17.03
CA ALA A 587 -31.82 -9.76 -17.81
C ALA A 587 -30.79 -9.97 -18.93
N TYR A 588 -30.77 -9.07 -19.90
CA TYR A 588 -29.81 -9.09 -21.01
C TYR A 588 -28.41 -8.64 -20.59
N THR A 589 -28.34 -7.70 -19.65
CA THR A 589 -27.10 -7.24 -19.02
C THR A 589 -27.18 -7.52 -17.52
N TRP A 590 -26.13 -8.09 -16.95
CA TRP A 590 -26.07 -8.42 -15.53
C TRP A 590 -24.72 -8.03 -14.92
N PRO A 591 -24.63 -7.86 -13.58
CA PRO A 591 -23.35 -7.67 -12.90
C PRO A 591 -22.57 -8.99 -12.87
N LEU A 592 -21.27 -8.94 -13.18
CA LEU A 592 -20.37 -10.05 -12.84
C LEU A 592 -20.00 -10.03 -11.36
N LYS A 593 -19.94 -8.86 -10.72
CA LYS A 593 -19.57 -8.73 -9.31
C LYS A 593 -20.71 -8.18 -8.48
N ILE A 594 -20.99 -8.84 -7.36
CA ILE A 594 -21.95 -8.39 -6.37
C ILE A 594 -21.28 -8.37 -5.02
N CYS A 595 -21.53 -7.32 -4.25
CA CYS A 595 -21.00 -7.24 -2.91
C CYS A 595 -22.06 -6.86 -1.89
N PHE A 596 -22.02 -7.54 -0.74
CA PHE A 596 -22.91 -7.36 0.39
C PHE A 596 -22.11 -6.87 1.59
N TYR A 597 -22.56 -5.79 2.24
CA TYR A 597 -21.97 -5.28 3.47
C TYR A 597 -22.96 -5.36 4.63
N CYS A 598 -22.54 -5.97 5.74
CA CYS A 598 -23.33 -6.06 6.96
C CYS A 598 -23.11 -4.86 7.88
N ALA A 599 -24.03 -3.90 7.84
CA ALA A 599 -24.03 -2.75 8.73
C ALA A 599 -24.68 -3.05 10.09
N GLU A 600 -25.68 -3.95 10.13
CA GLU A 600 -26.37 -4.39 11.35
C GLU A 600 -26.83 -5.84 11.19
N THR A 601 -26.50 -6.69 12.15
CA THR A 601 -26.88 -8.12 12.18
C THR A 601 -28.28 -8.31 12.77
N ALA A 602 -29.01 -9.31 12.26
CA ALA A 602 -30.27 -9.74 12.89
C ALA A 602 -30.04 -10.30 14.29
N VAL A 603 -31.10 -10.29 15.12
CA VAL A 603 -31.05 -10.88 16.48
C VAL A 603 -31.04 -12.41 16.37
N TYR A 604 -31.84 -12.97 15.46
CA TYR A 604 -31.87 -14.40 15.14
C TYR A 604 -32.06 -14.61 13.64
N GLY A 605 -31.39 -15.62 13.08
CA GLY A 605 -31.48 -15.98 11.66
C GLY A 605 -30.83 -14.96 10.72
N GLY A 606 -31.29 -14.91 9.48
CA GLY A 606 -30.85 -13.92 8.49
C GLY A 606 -29.51 -14.22 7.84
N GLU A 607 -29.04 -15.47 7.96
CA GLU A 607 -27.88 -15.98 7.23
C GLU A 607 -28.09 -15.82 5.73
N THR A 608 -27.00 -15.61 5.02
CA THR A 608 -26.99 -15.59 3.56
C THR A 608 -26.51 -16.94 3.06
N PRO A 609 -27.41 -17.84 2.59
CA PRO A 609 -26.99 -19.03 1.87
C PRO A 609 -26.28 -18.61 0.58
N ILE A 610 -25.18 -19.29 0.26
CA ILE A 610 -24.49 -19.20 -1.03
C ILE A 610 -24.22 -20.60 -1.59
N ALA A 611 -24.23 -20.75 -2.91
CA ALA A 611 -24.01 -22.03 -3.59
C ALA A 611 -23.12 -21.87 -4.83
N ASP A 612 -22.09 -22.71 -4.95
CA ASP A 612 -21.21 -22.76 -6.14
C ASP A 612 -21.97 -23.37 -7.33
N CYS A 613 -22.18 -22.57 -8.37
CA CYS A 613 -22.93 -22.94 -9.56
C CYS A 613 -22.25 -24.05 -10.38
N ARG A 614 -20.94 -24.27 -10.21
CA ARG A 614 -20.20 -25.38 -10.84
C ARG A 614 -20.51 -26.69 -10.12
N GLN A 615 -20.55 -26.65 -8.79
CA GLN A 615 -20.93 -27.81 -7.97
C GLN A 615 -22.40 -28.16 -8.15
N PHE A 616 -23.27 -27.15 -8.30
CA PHE A 616 -24.65 -27.36 -8.67
C PHE A 616 -24.73 -28.13 -10.00
N LEU A 617 -24.07 -27.61 -11.04
CA LEU A 617 -24.09 -28.22 -12.37
C LEU A 617 -23.54 -29.66 -12.39
N ALA A 618 -22.58 -29.96 -11.52
CA ALA A 618 -22.03 -31.31 -11.37
C ALA A 618 -22.98 -32.29 -10.64
N LYS A 619 -23.94 -31.79 -9.86
CA LYS A 619 -24.84 -32.61 -9.02
C LYS A 619 -26.24 -32.78 -9.59
N ILE A 620 -26.75 -31.79 -10.32
CA ILE A 620 -28.08 -31.85 -10.92
C ILE A 620 -28.17 -33.03 -11.90
N ASN A 621 -29.34 -33.66 -11.99
CA ASN A 621 -29.56 -34.78 -12.90
C ASN A 621 -29.15 -34.40 -14.34
N PRO A 622 -28.30 -35.21 -15.01
CA PRO A 622 -27.83 -34.93 -16.37
C PRO A 622 -28.96 -34.71 -17.37
N ILE A 623 -30.08 -35.42 -17.23
CA ILE A 623 -31.25 -35.29 -18.11
C ILE A 623 -31.88 -33.90 -17.96
N ILE A 624 -32.02 -33.42 -16.72
CA ILE A 624 -32.53 -32.08 -16.44
C ILE A 624 -31.56 -31.04 -16.99
N LYS A 625 -30.27 -31.19 -16.72
CA LYS A 625 -29.23 -30.29 -17.22
C LYS A 625 -29.27 -30.18 -18.75
N ASP A 626 -29.27 -31.31 -19.45
CA ASP A 626 -29.24 -31.33 -20.93
C ASP A 626 -30.51 -30.71 -21.50
N LYS A 627 -31.67 -30.98 -20.89
CA LYS A 627 -32.95 -30.34 -21.26
C LYS A 627 -32.90 -28.82 -21.09
N PHE A 628 -32.31 -28.33 -20.00
CA PHE A 628 -32.13 -26.89 -19.79
C PHE A 628 -31.12 -26.28 -20.78
N ILE A 629 -30.04 -26.98 -21.13
CA ILE A 629 -29.07 -26.53 -22.14
C ILE A 629 -29.74 -26.41 -23.51
N GLU A 630 -30.49 -27.43 -23.92
CA GLU A 630 -31.19 -27.49 -25.20
C GLU A 630 -32.30 -26.43 -25.27
N LYS A 631 -33.16 -26.38 -24.24
CA LYS A 631 -34.39 -25.59 -24.29
C LYS A 631 -34.28 -24.19 -23.72
N GLN A 632 -33.25 -23.88 -22.94
CA GLN A 632 -33.11 -22.59 -22.23
C GLN A 632 -34.30 -22.29 -21.30
N VAL A 633 -34.34 -21.09 -20.68
CA VAL A 633 -35.45 -20.67 -19.81
C VAL A 633 -36.13 -19.44 -20.40
N MET A 634 -37.45 -19.49 -20.53
CA MET A 634 -38.28 -18.31 -20.80
C MET A 634 -38.81 -17.75 -19.47
N TYR A 635 -38.48 -16.49 -19.21
CA TYR A 635 -39.04 -15.72 -18.10
C TYR A 635 -40.22 -14.90 -18.61
N VAL A 636 -41.36 -15.02 -17.93
CA VAL A 636 -42.58 -14.25 -18.22
C VAL A 636 -42.90 -13.36 -17.02
N ARG A 637 -43.07 -12.05 -17.26
CA ARG A 637 -43.46 -11.09 -16.23
C ARG A 637 -44.71 -10.33 -16.67
N ASN A 638 -45.69 -10.22 -15.79
CA ASN A 638 -46.90 -9.44 -15.96
C ASN A 638 -46.90 -8.29 -14.94
N TYR A 639 -46.79 -7.07 -15.43
CA TYR A 639 -46.77 -5.85 -14.62
C TYR A 639 -48.15 -5.21 -14.55
N GLY A 640 -48.45 -4.52 -13.44
CA GLY A 640 -49.64 -3.67 -13.31
C GLY A 640 -50.94 -4.40 -12.92
N ASN A 641 -50.86 -5.64 -12.42
CA ASN A 641 -52.02 -6.39 -11.89
C ASN A 641 -52.29 -6.16 -10.39
N GLY A 642 -51.50 -5.30 -9.73
CA GLY A 642 -51.68 -4.91 -8.32
C GLY A 642 -51.07 -5.86 -7.28
N ILE A 643 -50.40 -6.95 -7.69
CA ILE A 643 -49.82 -7.96 -6.79
C ILE A 643 -48.28 -7.91 -6.78
N ASP A 644 -47.69 -7.33 -7.81
CA ASP A 644 -46.25 -7.14 -7.97
C ASP A 644 -45.97 -5.74 -8.52
N LEU A 645 -44.71 -5.42 -8.77
CA LEU A 645 -44.28 -4.13 -9.31
C LEU A 645 -45.07 -3.74 -10.57
N SER A 646 -45.47 -2.48 -10.64
CA SER A 646 -45.92 -1.86 -11.88
C SER A 646 -44.77 -1.76 -12.89
N TRP A 647 -45.08 -1.58 -14.17
CA TRP A 647 -44.02 -1.42 -15.18
C TRP A 647 -43.28 -0.10 -14.94
N GLN A 648 -43.96 0.92 -14.43
CA GLN A 648 -43.35 2.21 -14.07
C GLN A 648 -42.30 2.05 -12.98
N GLU A 649 -42.60 1.27 -11.93
CA GLU A 649 -41.63 0.98 -10.86
C GLU A 649 -40.49 0.08 -11.34
N ALA A 650 -40.78 -0.90 -12.18
CA ALA A 650 -39.79 -1.84 -12.69
C ALA A 650 -38.77 -1.16 -13.63
N PHE A 651 -39.25 -0.30 -14.54
CA PHE A 651 -38.43 0.40 -15.55
C PHE A 651 -38.05 1.83 -15.15
N GLN A 652 -38.58 2.34 -14.02
CA GLN A 652 -38.31 3.67 -13.48
C GLN A 652 -38.63 4.81 -14.48
N THR A 653 -39.73 4.66 -15.21
CA THR A 653 -40.19 5.63 -16.21
C THR A 653 -41.72 5.60 -16.33
N ASN A 654 -42.30 6.75 -16.71
CA ASN A 654 -43.72 6.84 -17.08
C ASN A 654 -43.93 6.86 -18.60
N ASP A 655 -42.85 6.76 -19.37
CA ASP A 655 -42.87 6.80 -20.84
C ASP A 655 -42.79 5.38 -21.42
N LYS A 656 -43.86 4.97 -22.10
CA LYS A 656 -43.92 3.65 -22.75
C LYS A 656 -42.83 3.50 -23.82
N SER A 657 -42.49 4.55 -24.55
CA SER A 657 -41.49 4.48 -25.62
C SER A 657 -40.10 4.10 -25.09
N VAL A 658 -39.74 4.60 -23.91
CA VAL A 658 -38.50 4.25 -23.21
C VAL A 658 -38.47 2.76 -22.84
N VAL A 659 -39.61 2.21 -22.39
CA VAL A 659 -39.74 0.78 -22.08
C VAL A 659 -39.62 -0.07 -23.35
N GLU A 660 -40.30 0.32 -24.42
CA GLU A 660 -40.24 -0.40 -25.69
C GLU A 660 -38.83 -0.41 -26.29
N ASP A 661 -38.13 0.72 -26.24
CA ASP A 661 -36.75 0.83 -26.71
C ASP A 661 -35.81 -0.02 -25.87
N TYR A 662 -35.99 -0.06 -24.56
CA TYR A 662 -35.26 -0.98 -23.68
C TYR A 662 -35.52 -2.44 -24.07
N CYS A 663 -36.78 -2.84 -24.25
CA CYS A 663 -37.13 -4.20 -24.65
C CYS A 663 -36.50 -4.59 -26.00
N ARG A 664 -36.48 -3.67 -26.97
CA ARG A 664 -35.83 -3.89 -28.28
C ARG A 664 -34.31 -4.06 -28.16
N GLN A 665 -33.66 -3.29 -27.27
CA GLN A 665 -32.21 -3.37 -27.03
C GLN A 665 -31.81 -4.62 -26.24
N ALA A 666 -32.70 -5.14 -25.38
CA ALA A 666 -32.48 -6.30 -24.51
C ALA A 666 -33.04 -7.64 -25.06
N PRO A 667 -33.13 -7.77 -26.40
CA PRO A 667 -34.00 -8.71 -27.14
C PRO A 667 -35.10 -9.37 -26.30
N MET A 668 -36.06 -8.55 -25.86
CA MET A 668 -37.18 -8.96 -25.02
C MET A 668 -38.50 -8.72 -25.76
N GLU A 669 -39.35 -9.73 -25.82
CA GLU A 669 -40.71 -9.58 -26.32
C GLU A 669 -41.53 -8.79 -25.31
N PHE A 670 -42.39 -7.91 -25.81
CA PHE A 670 -43.29 -7.12 -24.97
C PHE A 670 -44.67 -7.02 -25.60
N GLU A 671 -45.69 -7.00 -24.75
CA GLU A 671 -47.10 -6.96 -25.11
C GLU A 671 -47.82 -6.05 -24.11
N TRP A 672 -48.35 -4.91 -24.58
CA TRP A 672 -49.24 -4.08 -23.76
C TRP A 672 -50.62 -4.74 -23.75
N LEU A 673 -51.05 -5.23 -22.58
CA LEU A 673 -52.35 -5.88 -22.41
C LEU A 673 -53.48 -4.85 -22.29
N ASP A 674 -53.16 -3.69 -21.70
CA ASP A 674 -54.01 -2.50 -21.64
C ASP A 674 -53.16 -1.24 -21.37
N GLU A 675 -53.78 -0.12 -20.98
CA GLU A 675 -53.07 1.13 -20.69
C GLU A 675 -52.03 1.02 -19.57
N ASN A 676 -52.26 0.16 -18.57
CA ASN A 676 -51.43 0.06 -17.37
C ASN A 676 -50.78 -1.32 -17.19
N ARG A 677 -51.11 -2.31 -18.03
CA ARG A 677 -50.55 -3.66 -17.96
C ARG A 677 -49.59 -3.94 -19.11
N LEU A 678 -48.42 -4.43 -18.74
CA LEU A 678 -47.36 -4.87 -19.64
C LEU A 678 -47.05 -6.33 -19.37
N ARG A 679 -46.88 -7.11 -20.42
CA ARG A 679 -46.28 -8.44 -20.35
C ARG A 679 -44.95 -8.43 -21.08
N THR A 680 -43.93 -9.01 -20.47
CA THR A 680 -42.65 -9.25 -21.15
C THR A 680 -42.29 -10.73 -21.14
N ARG A 681 -41.65 -11.19 -22.22
CA ARG A 681 -41.09 -12.54 -22.35
C ARG A 681 -39.65 -12.45 -22.83
N GLN A 682 -38.78 -13.17 -22.15
CA GLN A 682 -37.37 -13.23 -22.55
C GLN A 682 -36.80 -14.61 -22.33
N ILE A 683 -36.13 -15.12 -23.35
CA ILE A 683 -35.41 -16.39 -23.30
C ILE A 683 -33.97 -16.09 -22.91
N ARG A 684 -33.46 -16.79 -21.91
CA ARG A 684 -32.07 -16.69 -21.44
C ARG A 684 -31.45 -18.07 -21.28
N PRO A 685 -30.13 -18.18 -21.49
CA PRO A 685 -29.42 -19.42 -21.19
C PRO A 685 -29.65 -19.84 -19.75
N SER A 686 -29.94 -21.12 -19.57
CA SER A 686 -30.07 -21.76 -18.25
C SER A 686 -28.69 -22.11 -17.66
N VAL A 687 -27.76 -22.39 -18.55
CA VAL A 687 -26.37 -22.76 -18.30
C VAL A 687 -25.53 -21.85 -19.19
N ALA A 688 -24.56 -21.17 -18.60
CA ALA A 688 -23.75 -20.18 -19.28
C ALA A 688 -22.26 -20.53 -19.20
N ILE A 689 -21.46 -19.96 -20.10
CA ILE A 689 -20.00 -20.04 -20.01
C ILE A 689 -19.53 -18.76 -19.33
N HIS A 690 -18.83 -18.89 -18.22
CA HIS A 690 -18.28 -17.75 -17.51
C HIS A 690 -17.22 -17.04 -18.37
N PRO A 691 -17.31 -15.71 -18.61
CA PRO A 691 -16.46 -15.02 -19.59
C PRO A 691 -14.96 -15.05 -19.26
N LYS A 692 -14.59 -15.09 -17.97
CA LYS A 692 -13.18 -15.15 -17.53
C LYS A 692 -12.64 -16.56 -17.28
N THR A 693 -13.34 -17.41 -16.52
CA THR A 693 -12.87 -18.78 -16.22
C THR A 693 -13.11 -19.78 -17.36
N GLN A 694 -14.00 -19.46 -18.30
CA GLN A 694 -14.47 -20.35 -19.37
C GLN A 694 -15.13 -21.65 -18.85
N GLU A 695 -15.49 -21.67 -17.56
CA GLU A 695 -16.21 -22.78 -16.95
C GLU A 695 -17.70 -22.68 -17.30
N MET A 696 -18.32 -23.83 -17.54
CA MET A 696 -19.76 -23.94 -17.68
C MET A 696 -20.40 -23.87 -16.28
N VAL A 697 -21.38 -22.98 -16.11
CA VAL A 697 -22.02 -22.71 -14.82
C VAL A 697 -23.54 -22.73 -14.93
N TRP A 698 -24.19 -23.20 -13.87
CA TRP A 698 -25.63 -23.05 -13.71
C TRP A 698 -25.95 -21.58 -13.38
N PHE A 699 -26.51 -20.85 -14.33
CA PHE A 699 -26.79 -19.42 -14.20
C PHE A 699 -28.23 -19.14 -14.61
N ASN A 700 -29.18 -19.49 -13.72
CA ASN A 700 -30.59 -19.17 -13.91
C ASN A 700 -31.34 -19.17 -12.57
N GLN A 701 -32.55 -18.62 -12.62
CA GLN A 701 -33.43 -18.51 -11.46
C GLN A 701 -34.85 -19.00 -11.79
N ALA A 702 -34.97 -20.04 -12.63
CA ALA A 702 -36.24 -20.59 -13.06
C ALA A 702 -37.14 -20.96 -11.86
N HIS A 703 -36.57 -21.69 -10.91
CA HIS A 703 -37.25 -22.14 -9.69
C HIS A 703 -37.72 -21.00 -8.76
N LEU A 704 -37.10 -19.82 -8.81
CA LEU A 704 -37.47 -18.64 -8.01
C LEU A 704 -38.66 -17.91 -8.65
N PHE A 705 -38.67 -17.77 -9.98
CA PHE A 705 -39.72 -17.04 -10.71
C PHE A 705 -40.95 -17.90 -11.01
N HIS A 706 -40.83 -19.21 -10.97
CA HIS A 706 -41.95 -20.11 -11.16
C HIS A 706 -42.96 -19.99 -10.01
N ILE A 707 -44.24 -20.07 -10.31
CA ILE A 707 -45.34 -19.99 -9.32
C ILE A 707 -45.20 -21.04 -8.19
N SER A 708 -44.52 -22.14 -8.47
CA SER A 708 -44.27 -23.20 -7.48
C SER A 708 -43.33 -22.79 -6.34
N ASN A 709 -42.74 -21.60 -6.40
CA ASN A 709 -41.94 -21.05 -5.30
C ASN A 709 -42.80 -20.43 -4.19
N LEU A 710 -44.05 -20.06 -4.50
CA LEU A 710 -44.97 -19.49 -3.53
C LEU A 710 -45.50 -20.58 -2.59
N ASP A 711 -45.83 -20.20 -1.36
CA ASP A 711 -46.56 -21.04 -0.42
C ASP A 711 -47.85 -21.57 -1.06
N LEU A 712 -48.22 -22.80 -0.70
CA LEU A 712 -49.33 -23.50 -1.34
C LEU A 712 -50.63 -22.69 -1.32
N GLU A 713 -50.96 -22.09 -0.17
CA GLU A 713 -52.15 -21.27 0.02
C GLU A 713 -52.14 -20.01 -0.89
N VAL A 714 -50.98 -19.33 -0.99
CA VAL A 714 -50.81 -18.14 -1.84
C VAL A 714 -50.90 -18.51 -3.32
N ARG A 715 -50.31 -19.65 -3.70
CA ARG A 715 -50.34 -20.18 -5.05
C ARG A 715 -51.75 -20.53 -5.49
N GLU A 716 -52.50 -21.25 -4.66
CA GLU A 716 -53.89 -21.61 -4.93
C GLU A 716 -54.76 -20.36 -5.08
N ALA A 717 -54.63 -19.40 -4.15
CA ALA A 717 -55.34 -18.13 -4.22
C ALA A 717 -55.03 -17.35 -5.51
N LEU A 718 -53.77 -17.33 -5.96
CA LEU A 718 -53.42 -16.67 -7.22
C LEU A 718 -53.98 -17.38 -8.45
N LEU A 719 -54.01 -18.71 -8.47
CA LEU A 719 -54.56 -19.49 -9.57
C LEU A 719 -56.10 -19.45 -9.63
N GLU A 720 -56.78 -19.17 -8.51
CA GLU A 720 -58.21 -18.87 -8.50
C GLU A 720 -58.51 -17.49 -9.08
N LEU A 721 -57.65 -16.50 -8.81
CA LEU A 721 -57.85 -15.11 -9.22
C LEU A 721 -57.35 -14.80 -10.64
N PHE A 722 -56.33 -15.51 -11.11
CA PHE A 722 -55.67 -15.27 -12.40
C PHE A 722 -55.48 -16.56 -13.19
N LYS A 723 -55.58 -16.45 -14.51
CA LYS A 723 -55.04 -17.49 -15.40
C LYS A 723 -53.54 -17.62 -15.16
N GLU A 724 -53.00 -18.82 -15.30
CA GLU A 724 -51.56 -19.07 -15.12
C GLU A 724 -50.69 -18.15 -16.01
N SER A 725 -51.15 -17.80 -17.21
CA SER A 725 -50.46 -16.86 -18.11
C SER A 725 -50.45 -15.39 -17.64
N ASP A 726 -51.31 -15.03 -16.68
CA ASP A 726 -51.52 -13.67 -16.17
C ASP A 726 -50.98 -13.47 -14.75
N ILE A 727 -50.44 -14.50 -14.12
CA ILE A 727 -49.78 -14.38 -12.83
C ILE A 727 -48.56 -13.45 -12.94
N PRO A 728 -48.16 -12.76 -11.86
CA PRO A 728 -47.12 -11.74 -11.94
C PRO A 728 -45.79 -12.22 -12.53
N ARG A 729 -45.37 -13.44 -12.19
CA ARG A 729 -44.13 -14.06 -12.70
C ARG A 729 -44.34 -15.55 -12.92
N ASN A 730 -43.81 -16.05 -14.02
CA ASN A 730 -43.68 -17.50 -14.23
C ASN A 730 -42.47 -17.82 -15.12
N THR A 731 -42.12 -19.10 -15.19
CA THR A 731 -41.06 -19.59 -16.08
C THR A 731 -41.46 -20.83 -16.85
N TYR A 732 -41.02 -20.89 -18.10
CA TYR A 732 -41.23 -22.01 -19.02
C TYR A 732 -39.88 -22.41 -19.61
N TYR A 733 -39.81 -23.55 -20.29
CA TYR A 733 -38.71 -23.79 -21.23
C TYR A 733 -38.76 -22.75 -22.35
N GLY A 734 -37.64 -22.48 -23.02
CA GLY A 734 -37.54 -21.47 -24.09
C GLY A 734 -38.47 -21.72 -25.29
N ASP A 735 -38.90 -22.96 -25.50
CA ASP A 735 -39.91 -23.33 -26.50
C ASP A 735 -41.37 -23.09 -26.05
N GLY A 736 -41.57 -22.57 -24.85
CA GLY A 736 -42.89 -22.31 -24.25
C GLY A 736 -43.50 -23.50 -23.50
N SER A 737 -42.86 -24.67 -23.50
CA SER A 737 -43.37 -25.83 -22.74
C SER A 737 -43.22 -25.62 -21.22
N PRO A 738 -44.15 -26.13 -20.38
CA PRO A 738 -44.08 -25.96 -18.93
C PRO A 738 -42.88 -26.69 -18.33
N ILE A 739 -42.28 -26.10 -17.30
CA ILE A 739 -41.25 -26.77 -16.48
C ILE A 739 -41.97 -27.59 -15.42
N GLU A 740 -41.68 -28.89 -15.38
CA GLU A 740 -42.33 -29.80 -14.44
C GLU A 740 -42.00 -29.41 -12.99
N THR A 741 -42.98 -29.43 -12.08
CA THR A 741 -42.74 -29.03 -10.68
C THR A 741 -41.71 -29.93 -10.01
N SER A 742 -41.68 -31.23 -10.34
CA SER A 742 -40.64 -32.16 -9.88
C SER A 742 -39.24 -31.77 -10.32
N VAL A 743 -39.07 -31.17 -11.50
CA VAL A 743 -37.78 -30.65 -11.97
C VAL A 743 -37.36 -29.45 -11.13
N LEU A 744 -38.30 -28.56 -10.80
CA LEU A 744 -38.03 -27.39 -9.96
C LEU A 744 -37.72 -27.78 -8.51
N ASP A 745 -38.39 -28.80 -7.99
CA ASP A 745 -38.12 -29.36 -6.66
C ASP A 745 -36.73 -30.00 -6.60
N GLU A 746 -36.32 -30.72 -7.64
CA GLU A 746 -34.95 -31.24 -7.75
C GLU A 746 -33.92 -30.11 -7.76
N ILE A 747 -34.16 -29.02 -8.49
CA ILE A 747 -33.30 -27.82 -8.48
C ILE A 747 -33.17 -27.26 -7.06
N ARG A 748 -34.30 -27.11 -6.34
CA ARG A 748 -34.29 -26.62 -4.94
C ARG A 748 -33.53 -27.58 -4.02
N GLU A 749 -33.71 -28.88 -4.18
CA GLU A 749 -33.02 -29.90 -3.38
C GLU A 749 -31.50 -29.87 -3.63
N VAL A 750 -31.06 -29.81 -4.89
CA VAL A 750 -29.63 -29.70 -5.22
C VAL A 750 -29.05 -28.43 -4.62
N TYR A 751 -29.74 -27.29 -4.75
CA TYR A 751 -29.32 -26.05 -4.09
C TYR A 751 -29.18 -26.22 -2.57
N GLN A 752 -30.14 -26.85 -1.90
CA GLN A 752 -30.04 -27.14 -0.47
C GLN A 752 -28.80 -27.97 -0.14
N GLN A 753 -28.49 -29.00 -0.95
CA GLN A 753 -27.33 -29.88 -0.75
C GLN A 753 -25.98 -29.17 -0.95
N VAL A 754 -25.88 -28.26 -1.94
CA VAL A 754 -24.63 -27.56 -2.27
C VAL A 754 -24.45 -26.25 -1.51
N SER A 755 -25.52 -25.74 -0.90
CA SER A 755 -25.46 -24.46 -0.21
C SER A 755 -24.62 -24.50 1.07
N VAL A 756 -23.98 -23.38 1.33
CA VAL A 756 -23.31 -23.06 2.59
C VAL A 756 -24.03 -21.86 3.19
N LYS A 757 -24.39 -21.95 4.46
CA LYS A 757 -25.05 -20.88 5.21
C LYS A 757 -24.10 -20.36 6.26
N PHE A 758 -23.97 -19.04 6.37
CA PHE A 758 -23.15 -18.45 7.41
C PHE A 758 -23.84 -17.27 8.10
N PRO A 759 -23.65 -17.12 9.42
CA PRO A 759 -24.12 -15.96 10.14
C PRO A 759 -23.23 -14.75 9.84
N TRP A 760 -23.88 -13.61 9.67
CA TRP A 760 -23.22 -12.33 9.51
C TRP A 760 -22.59 -11.86 10.83
N GLN A 761 -21.44 -11.21 10.72
CA GLN A 761 -20.89 -10.33 11.75
C GLN A 761 -21.02 -8.88 11.28
N GLN A 762 -21.24 -7.97 12.21
CA GLN A 762 -21.25 -6.54 11.88
C GLN A 762 -19.87 -6.15 11.33
N GLY A 763 -19.84 -5.51 10.16
CA GLY A 763 -18.60 -5.17 9.47
C GLY A 763 -18.22 -6.12 8.33
N ASP A 764 -18.81 -7.32 8.26
CA ASP A 764 -18.53 -8.29 7.21
C ASP A 764 -18.83 -7.73 5.82
N VAL A 765 -17.98 -8.07 4.85
CA VAL A 765 -18.19 -7.80 3.42
C VAL A 765 -18.05 -9.09 2.62
N LEU A 766 -19.12 -9.51 1.96
CA LEU A 766 -19.12 -10.66 1.05
C LEU A 766 -19.04 -10.18 -0.39
N LEU A 767 -17.95 -10.51 -1.09
CA LEU A 767 -17.79 -10.29 -2.52
C LEU A 767 -18.03 -11.61 -3.26
N LEU A 768 -18.95 -11.58 -4.22
CA LEU A 768 -19.34 -12.72 -5.06
C LEU A 768 -19.08 -12.44 -6.53
N ASP A 769 -18.66 -13.48 -7.24
CA ASP A 769 -18.87 -13.56 -8.68
C ASP A 769 -20.30 -14.08 -8.92
N ASN A 770 -21.12 -13.26 -9.55
CA ASN A 770 -22.54 -13.52 -9.74
C ASN A 770 -22.81 -14.72 -10.66
N MET A 771 -21.90 -15.07 -11.57
CA MET A 771 -22.07 -16.24 -12.43
C MET A 771 -21.60 -17.52 -11.76
N LEU A 772 -20.56 -17.43 -10.90
CA LEU A 772 -20.04 -18.59 -10.18
C LEU A 772 -20.84 -18.94 -8.92
N VAL A 773 -21.51 -17.97 -8.29
CA VAL A 773 -22.15 -18.18 -6.98
C VAL A 773 -23.57 -17.62 -6.93
N ALA A 774 -24.53 -18.49 -6.67
CA ALA A 774 -25.90 -18.11 -6.32
C ALA A 774 -25.99 -17.73 -4.84
N HIS A 775 -26.88 -16.81 -4.49
CA HIS A 775 -27.07 -16.31 -3.13
C HIS A 775 -28.56 -16.19 -2.76
N GLY A 776 -28.86 -16.17 -1.46
CA GLY A 776 -30.23 -16.04 -0.96
C GLY A 776 -30.27 -15.41 0.44
N ARG A 777 -31.40 -15.58 1.14
CA ARG A 777 -31.58 -15.03 2.51
C ARG A 777 -32.50 -15.94 3.33
N ASN A 778 -32.03 -16.40 4.48
CA ASN A 778 -32.90 -17.07 5.44
C ASN A 778 -33.83 -16.08 6.17
N PRO A 779 -34.95 -16.55 6.74
CA PRO A 779 -35.79 -15.75 7.64
C PRO A 779 -35.00 -15.22 8.84
N PHE A 780 -35.44 -14.10 9.40
CA PHE A 780 -34.81 -13.46 10.55
C PHE A 780 -35.77 -12.69 11.46
N VAL A 781 -35.32 -12.42 12.68
CA VAL A 781 -36.03 -11.62 13.68
C VAL A 781 -35.17 -10.43 14.11
N GLY A 782 -35.82 -9.26 14.25
CA GLY A 782 -35.18 -8.02 14.69
C GLY A 782 -34.70 -7.14 13.53
N LYS A 783 -33.84 -6.17 13.83
CA LYS A 783 -33.27 -5.27 12.83
C LYS A 783 -32.14 -5.96 12.08
N ARG A 784 -32.08 -5.79 10.76
CA ARG A 784 -31.03 -6.31 9.88
C ARG A 784 -30.77 -5.28 8.79
N LYS A 785 -29.52 -4.86 8.62
CA LYS A 785 -29.15 -3.87 7.60
C LYS A 785 -27.99 -4.39 6.76
N ILE A 786 -28.32 -4.89 5.57
CA ILE A 786 -27.35 -5.29 4.55
C ILE A 786 -27.43 -4.30 3.39
N MET A 787 -26.28 -3.80 2.95
CA MET A 787 -26.15 -2.95 1.77
C MET A 787 -25.60 -3.76 0.61
N VAL A 788 -25.99 -3.41 -0.61
CA VAL A 788 -25.63 -4.12 -1.84
C VAL A 788 -25.07 -3.14 -2.86
N ALA A 789 -24.00 -3.55 -3.51
CA ALA A 789 -23.43 -2.86 -4.66
C ALA A 789 -23.16 -3.88 -5.78
N MET A 790 -23.33 -3.43 -7.02
CA MET A 790 -23.17 -4.26 -8.21
C MET A 790 -22.15 -3.57 -9.12
N GLY A 791 -21.28 -4.36 -9.74
CA GLY A 791 -20.23 -3.84 -10.60
C GLY A 791 -19.92 -4.78 -11.75
N GLU A 792 -19.17 -4.25 -12.72
CA GLU A 792 -18.71 -4.96 -13.91
C GLU A 792 -19.87 -5.51 -14.76
N ALA A 793 -20.47 -4.62 -15.54
CA ALA A 793 -21.55 -4.94 -16.47
C ALA A 793 -21.10 -5.97 -17.51
N PHE A 794 -21.88 -7.04 -17.67
CA PHE A 794 -21.68 -8.00 -18.74
C PHE A 794 -22.96 -8.16 -19.54
N THR A 795 -22.81 -8.05 -20.86
CA THR A 795 -23.87 -8.28 -21.83
C THR A 795 -23.46 -9.47 -22.67
N GLN A 796 -24.34 -10.45 -22.79
CA GLN A 796 -24.06 -11.62 -23.59
C GLN A 796 -24.18 -11.29 -25.09
N GLU A 797 -23.09 -11.43 -25.83
CA GLU A 797 -23.13 -11.37 -27.30
C GLU A 797 -23.82 -12.64 -27.84
N HIS A 798 -24.76 -12.46 -28.76
CA HIS A 798 -25.56 -13.52 -29.39
C HIS A 798 -24.77 -14.45 -30.30
#